data_AF-A0AAU5HBG9-F1
#
_entry.id   AF-A0AAU5HBG9-F1
#
_cell.length_a   1.000
_cell.length_b   1.000
_cell.length_c   1.000
_cell.angle_alpha   90.00
_cell.angle_beta   90.00
_cell.angle_gamma   90.00
#
_symmetry.space_group_name_H-M   'P 1'
#
loop_
_entity.id
_entity.type
_entity.pdbx_description
1 polymer ?
#
loop_
_entity_poly.entity_id
_entity_poly.type
_entity_poly.pdbx_seq_one_letter_code
_entity_poly.pdbx_strand_id
1 'polypeptide(L)'
;MTPTPTRAIRRIVIQALVLSVALVGFLAAPRQSEPVTQTAPVAAAQVSVTPPPMGWASWNSFASVIDYATIKAQADALVSSGLAAKGYKYINIDEGWWLGTRDSSGNITVDTTKWPGGMAAIATYIHSLGLKAGIYTDAGLNGCGYYYPTPSGTAAAPNTGSEGHYQQDLTAFQNWGFDYVKVDWCGGQAEGLSQETTYKAITAANTAATAVTGRSMVLSFCEWGSGNPWNWATGYGDLWRTSDDIILYGDTATTAKMLTNFDKGLHPAAQHTGYYNDPDMLMTGMSGLTAAQNRTHMSLWAISGAPLLAGNNLATMTSATAAILGNSELIGIDQDARGLQGVKVAEDTTGLQVYSKVLAGTGKRAVLLLNRTSAAANITARWADMGLTTASASVRNIWSATTVGSYATSYTTSVPAGEGVLLTVTGGTEATGTTYTGSTSVAVTAAAAGTKLADITYANGGTTAAKTTLKVNGQYSTIVSLPPTGSASTYGTVSVLLTLAKGSNTVTFSTAPSNLYVQDLTGTNGTALVGTGSGRCADLNQNTIVNGAQAQLWDCSGGQNETFTYTSRSELVLYGNKCLDAYNSGTTNGTKVVIWDCNSGTNQKWTINSSTGTITNNVSGLCLDAYGAATANGTLLDLWTCNGGTNQKWTLN
;
A
#
# COMPACT_ATOMS: atom_id res chain seq x y z
N MET A 1 74.86 -34.79 -48.66
CA MET A 1 75.12 -33.34 -48.52
C MET A 1 74.99 -32.97 -47.05
N THR A 2 76.12 -32.87 -46.35
CA THR A 2 76.34 -32.10 -45.11
C THR A 2 76.30 -30.59 -45.42
N PRO A 3 76.13 -29.65 -44.44
CA PRO A 3 76.47 -29.73 -43.00
C PRO A 3 75.28 -29.39 -42.04
N THR A 4 75.12 -29.88 -40.80
CA THR A 4 75.86 -29.72 -39.50
C THR A 4 76.06 -28.26 -39.00
N PRO A 5 76.17 -27.98 -37.68
CA PRO A 5 75.27 -28.28 -36.53
C PRO A 5 75.17 -27.10 -35.52
N THR A 6 74.42 -27.17 -34.41
CA THR A 6 74.88 -27.39 -33.00
C THR A 6 73.75 -26.89 -32.08
N ARG A 7 73.48 -27.30 -30.84
CA ARG A 7 73.95 -28.20 -29.75
C ARG A 7 72.86 -27.96 -28.65
N ALA A 8 72.54 -28.77 -27.64
CA ALA A 8 72.93 -30.06 -27.10
C ALA A 8 71.91 -30.34 -25.95
N ILE A 9 71.34 -31.55 -25.84
CA ILE A 9 71.62 -32.56 -24.78
C ILE A 9 71.04 -32.16 -23.40
N ARG A 10 70.11 -32.92 -22.77
CA ARG A 10 70.40 -34.21 -22.10
C ARG A 10 69.11 -34.97 -21.72
N ARG A 11 69.14 -36.30 -21.92
CA ARG A 11 68.21 -37.31 -21.36
C ARG A 11 68.41 -37.45 -19.85
N ILE A 12 67.40 -37.97 -19.14
CA ILE A 12 67.48 -39.22 -18.35
C ILE A 12 66.08 -39.57 -17.78
N VAL A 13 65.74 -40.85 -17.92
CA VAL A 13 64.59 -41.60 -17.36
C VAL A 13 64.77 -41.80 -15.86
N ILE A 14 63.71 -41.96 -15.05
CA ILE A 14 63.58 -43.00 -14.00
C ILE A 14 62.26 -42.86 -13.20
N GLN A 15 61.51 -43.97 -13.25
CA GLN A 15 60.72 -44.70 -12.25
C GLN A 15 60.04 -44.01 -11.04
N ALA A 16 58.85 -44.53 -10.77
CA ALA A 16 57.96 -44.26 -9.66
C ALA A 16 58.55 -44.59 -8.27
N LEU A 17 58.12 -43.82 -7.26
CA LEU A 17 58.01 -44.29 -5.89
C LEU A 17 56.85 -43.57 -5.18
N VAL A 18 55.98 -44.38 -4.58
CA VAL A 18 54.90 -43.98 -3.66
C VAL A 18 55.52 -43.55 -2.34
N LEU A 19 55.08 -42.42 -1.75
CA LEU A 19 55.05 -42.28 -0.30
C LEU A 19 54.00 -41.24 0.15
N SER A 20 53.24 -41.67 1.15
CA SER A 20 52.06 -41.04 1.72
C SER A 20 52.40 -40.04 2.84
N VAL A 21 51.70 -38.89 2.81
CA VAL A 21 51.11 -38.12 3.92
C VAL A 21 52.00 -37.71 5.13
N ALA A 22 52.12 -36.38 5.32
CA ALA A 22 51.99 -35.76 6.65
C ALA A 22 51.30 -34.39 6.54
N LEU A 23 50.27 -34.23 7.36
CA LEU A 23 49.30 -33.15 7.46
C LEU A 23 49.88 -31.99 8.30
N VAL A 24 49.80 -30.75 7.81
CA VAL A 24 49.76 -29.55 8.67
C VAL A 24 48.65 -28.66 8.16
N GLY A 25 47.55 -28.61 8.91
CA GLY A 25 46.41 -27.76 8.64
C GLY A 25 46.72 -26.30 8.94
N PHE A 26 46.63 -25.45 7.92
CA PHE A 26 46.33 -24.04 8.10
C PHE A 26 44.84 -23.85 7.83
N LEU A 27 44.09 -23.51 8.88
CA LEU A 27 42.73 -22.98 8.78
C LEU A 27 42.79 -21.67 7.97
N ALA A 28 42.40 -21.74 6.70
CA ALA A 28 42.14 -20.53 5.92
C ALA A 28 40.86 -19.88 6.46
N ALA A 29 41.02 -18.74 7.13
CA ALA A 29 39.89 -17.86 7.42
C ALA A 29 39.12 -17.54 6.12
N PRO A 30 37.78 -17.41 6.16
CA PRO A 30 37.02 -17.04 4.96
C PRO A 30 37.53 -15.68 4.48
N ARG A 31 38.05 -15.64 3.25
CA ARG A 31 38.37 -14.38 2.55
C ARG A 31 37.08 -13.55 2.51
N GLN A 32 37.07 -12.44 3.22
CA GLN A 32 36.13 -11.37 2.92
C GLN A 32 36.36 -10.95 1.48
N SER A 33 35.31 -10.99 0.68
CA SER A 33 35.30 -10.41 -0.67
C SER A 33 35.55 -8.91 -0.55
N GLU A 34 36.65 -8.44 -1.13
CA GLU A 34 36.90 -7.01 -1.27
C GLU A 34 35.84 -6.37 -2.20
N PRO A 35 35.47 -5.11 -1.98
CA PRO A 35 34.56 -4.39 -2.85
C PRO A 35 35.24 -4.17 -4.21
N VAL A 36 34.77 -4.89 -5.23
CA VAL A 36 35.19 -4.64 -6.61
C VAL A 36 34.63 -3.29 -7.04
N THR A 37 35.52 -2.42 -7.54
CA THR A 37 35.18 -1.11 -8.10
C THR A 37 34.23 -1.30 -9.29
N GLN A 38 33.03 -0.73 -9.17
CA GLN A 38 31.91 -0.93 -10.08
C GLN A 38 32.20 -0.33 -11.48
N THR A 39 31.78 -1.03 -12.53
CA THR A 39 31.39 -0.39 -13.80
C THR A 39 30.30 0.65 -13.51
N ALA A 40 30.39 1.84 -14.11
CA ALA A 40 29.45 2.94 -13.88
C ALA A 40 27.97 2.48 -13.80
N PRO A 41 27.15 3.07 -12.91
CA PRO A 41 25.73 2.73 -12.82
C PRO A 41 25.09 2.84 -14.21
N VAL A 42 24.44 1.76 -14.65
CA VAL A 42 23.72 1.75 -15.92
C VAL A 42 22.65 2.83 -15.84
N ALA A 43 22.67 3.78 -16.78
CA ALA A 43 21.63 4.81 -16.88
C ALA A 43 20.29 4.13 -17.16
N ALA A 44 19.40 4.08 -16.17
CA ALA A 44 18.09 3.48 -16.25
C ALA A 44 17.03 4.54 -15.98
N ALA A 45 16.02 4.62 -16.85
CA ALA A 45 14.91 5.54 -16.69
C ALA A 45 13.78 4.90 -15.88
N GLN A 46 13.05 5.71 -15.10
CA GLN A 46 11.82 5.28 -14.44
C GLN A 46 10.81 4.80 -15.48
N VAL A 47 10.40 3.54 -15.38
CA VAL A 47 9.34 2.94 -16.19
C VAL A 47 8.00 3.33 -15.57
N SER A 48 7.07 3.81 -16.40
CA SER A 48 5.71 4.10 -15.97
C SER A 48 4.95 2.82 -15.62
N VAL A 49 4.21 2.85 -14.53
CA VAL A 49 3.37 1.74 -14.08
C VAL A 49 1.90 2.04 -14.37
N THR A 50 1.06 1.01 -14.37
CA THR A 50 -0.40 1.18 -14.52
C THR A 50 -0.93 2.03 -13.36
N PRO A 51 -1.58 3.18 -13.57
CA PRO A 51 -2.09 4.02 -12.49
C PRO A 51 -3.38 3.44 -11.86
N PRO A 52 -3.80 3.90 -10.67
CA PRO A 52 -5.03 3.42 -10.06
C PRO A 52 -6.27 3.84 -10.88
N PRO A 53 -7.38 3.06 -10.84
CA PRO A 53 -8.58 3.40 -11.61
C PRO A 53 -9.14 4.79 -11.28
N MET A 54 -9.52 5.54 -12.34
CA MET A 54 -10.32 6.77 -12.22
C MET A 54 -11.66 6.59 -12.92
N GLY A 55 -12.74 6.99 -12.27
CA GLY A 55 -14.08 6.81 -12.83
C GLY A 55 -15.18 7.24 -11.87
N TRP A 56 -16.33 6.60 -12.01
CA TRP A 56 -17.49 6.80 -11.17
C TRP A 56 -18.12 5.44 -10.84
N ALA A 57 -18.67 5.30 -9.64
CA ALA A 57 -19.35 4.09 -9.17
C ALA A 57 -20.70 4.45 -8.53
N SER A 58 -21.71 3.58 -8.71
CA SER A 58 -23.10 3.93 -8.40
C SER A 58 -23.48 3.92 -6.92
N TRP A 59 -22.74 3.21 -6.07
CA TRP A 59 -23.16 2.87 -4.71
C TRP A 59 -23.48 4.09 -3.84
N ASN A 60 -22.53 5.01 -3.66
CA ASN A 60 -22.64 6.08 -2.66
C ASN A 60 -23.90 6.96 -2.82
N SER A 61 -24.38 7.19 -4.05
CA SER A 61 -25.55 8.05 -4.30
C SER A 61 -26.85 7.29 -4.52
N PHE A 62 -26.79 6.02 -4.94
CA PHE A 62 -27.96 5.30 -5.42
C PHE A 62 -28.24 3.99 -4.67
N ALA A 63 -27.28 3.48 -3.89
CA ALA A 63 -27.28 2.11 -3.36
C ALA A 63 -27.72 1.12 -4.45
N SER A 64 -28.68 0.24 -4.14
CA SER A 64 -29.19 -0.78 -5.05
C SER A 64 -30.33 -0.30 -5.95
N VAL A 65 -30.66 1.01 -5.92
CA VAL A 65 -31.72 1.63 -6.75
C VAL A 65 -31.14 2.12 -8.06
N ILE A 66 -30.78 1.17 -8.92
CA ILE A 66 -30.15 1.44 -10.21
C ILE A 66 -30.82 0.67 -11.34
N ASP A 67 -30.78 1.25 -12.54
CA ASP A 67 -31.24 0.67 -13.79
C ASP A 67 -30.44 1.25 -14.97
N TYR A 68 -30.77 0.82 -16.19
CA TYR A 68 -30.11 1.31 -17.40
C TYR A 68 -30.16 2.84 -17.53
N ALA A 69 -31.31 3.46 -17.26
CA ALA A 69 -31.49 4.90 -17.39
C ALA A 69 -30.64 5.69 -16.39
N THR A 70 -30.56 5.19 -15.17
CA THR A 70 -29.71 5.73 -14.10
C THR A 70 -28.25 5.72 -14.53
N ILE A 71 -27.71 4.56 -14.94
CA ILE A 71 -26.31 4.44 -15.34
C ILE A 71 -26.00 5.26 -16.59
N LYS A 72 -26.91 5.26 -17.58
CA LYS A 72 -26.78 6.09 -18.79
C LYS A 72 -26.64 7.57 -18.44
N ALA A 73 -27.49 8.10 -17.55
CA ALA A 73 -27.45 9.50 -17.15
C ALA A 73 -26.12 9.88 -16.48
N GLN A 74 -25.53 8.98 -15.69
CA GLN A 74 -24.24 9.22 -15.04
C GLN A 74 -23.08 9.16 -16.05
N ALA A 75 -23.12 8.24 -17.01
CA ALA A 75 -22.15 8.16 -18.09
C ALA A 75 -22.17 9.43 -18.97
N ASP A 76 -23.36 9.91 -19.34
CA ASP A 76 -23.54 11.16 -20.09
C ASP A 76 -23.01 12.37 -19.30
N ALA A 77 -23.27 12.41 -17.99
CA ALA A 77 -22.78 13.46 -17.09
C ALA A 77 -21.26 13.43 -16.90
N LEU A 78 -20.63 12.26 -16.87
CA LEU A 78 -19.16 12.14 -16.78
C LEU A 78 -18.48 12.76 -18.01
N VAL A 79 -19.04 12.56 -19.20
CA VAL A 79 -18.53 13.15 -20.44
C VAL A 79 -18.82 14.65 -20.50
N SER A 80 -20.08 15.05 -20.29
CA SER A 80 -20.51 16.44 -20.45
C SER A 80 -19.94 17.40 -19.39
N SER A 81 -19.60 16.90 -18.19
CA SER A 81 -18.86 17.67 -17.19
C SER A 81 -17.37 17.87 -17.53
N GLY A 82 -16.85 17.17 -18.53
CA GLY A 82 -15.45 17.19 -18.94
C GLY A 82 -14.53 16.29 -18.12
N LEU A 83 -15.05 15.55 -17.13
CA LEU A 83 -14.24 14.64 -16.31
C LEU A 83 -13.64 13.49 -17.14
N ALA A 84 -14.35 13.00 -18.15
CA ALA A 84 -13.82 12.01 -19.08
C ALA A 84 -12.50 12.47 -19.74
N ALA A 85 -12.46 13.74 -20.19
CA ALA A 85 -11.26 14.35 -20.78
C ALA A 85 -10.13 14.59 -19.76
N LYS A 86 -10.43 14.54 -18.45
CA LYS A 86 -9.45 14.62 -17.35
C LYS A 86 -8.91 13.26 -16.91
N GLY A 87 -9.37 12.17 -17.52
CA GLY A 87 -8.85 10.82 -17.26
C GLY A 87 -9.81 9.89 -16.51
N TYR A 88 -10.99 10.36 -16.10
CA TYR A 88 -12.03 9.50 -15.54
C TYR A 88 -12.60 8.59 -16.64
N LYS A 89 -12.37 7.28 -16.55
CA LYS A 89 -12.67 6.33 -17.62
C LYS A 89 -13.72 5.30 -17.24
N TYR A 90 -13.83 4.92 -15.99
CA TYR A 90 -14.72 3.82 -15.58
C TYR A 90 -16.12 4.32 -15.22
N ILE A 91 -17.15 3.60 -15.66
CA ILE A 91 -18.53 3.67 -15.15
C ILE A 91 -18.82 2.30 -14.53
N ASN A 92 -18.72 2.24 -13.20
CA ASN A 92 -18.87 1.00 -12.43
C ASN A 92 -20.30 0.88 -11.91
N ILE A 93 -20.98 -0.18 -12.35
CA ILE A 93 -22.30 -0.59 -11.88
C ILE A 93 -22.09 -1.43 -10.63
N ASP A 94 -22.43 -0.87 -9.45
CA ASP A 94 -22.33 -1.55 -8.16
C ASP A 94 -23.56 -2.45 -7.90
N GLU A 95 -23.81 -2.85 -6.66
CA GLU A 95 -24.96 -3.68 -6.26
C GLU A 95 -26.30 -3.14 -6.80
N GLY A 96 -27.23 -4.04 -7.13
CA GLY A 96 -28.63 -3.74 -7.49
C GLY A 96 -28.99 -4.11 -8.92
N TRP A 97 -27.99 -4.36 -9.78
CA TRP A 97 -28.22 -4.74 -11.18
C TRP A 97 -28.77 -6.17 -11.34
N TRP A 98 -28.37 -7.09 -10.45
CA TRP A 98 -28.73 -8.51 -10.49
C TRP A 98 -29.49 -8.93 -9.23
N LEU A 99 -30.59 -9.67 -9.44
CA LEU A 99 -31.48 -10.14 -8.37
C LEU A 99 -31.32 -11.64 -8.09
N GLY A 100 -30.19 -12.23 -8.49
CA GLY A 100 -29.82 -13.61 -8.19
C GLY A 100 -30.35 -14.68 -9.14
N THR A 101 -31.06 -14.29 -10.18
CA THR A 101 -31.62 -15.24 -11.16
C THR A 101 -30.54 -15.82 -12.06
N ARG A 102 -30.61 -17.14 -12.28
CA ARG A 102 -29.81 -17.89 -13.25
C ARG A 102 -30.73 -18.74 -14.12
N ASP A 103 -30.34 -19.00 -15.36
CA ASP A 103 -31.02 -19.98 -16.21
C ASP A 103 -30.64 -21.43 -15.83
N SER A 104 -31.21 -22.42 -16.53
CA SER A 104 -30.93 -23.84 -16.27
C SER A 104 -29.49 -24.27 -16.56
N SER A 105 -28.72 -23.46 -17.29
CA SER A 105 -27.29 -23.67 -17.55
C SER A 105 -26.39 -22.92 -16.54
N GLY A 106 -27.00 -22.28 -15.54
CA GLY A 106 -26.29 -21.50 -14.53
C GLY A 106 -25.90 -20.10 -14.98
N ASN A 107 -26.30 -19.63 -16.17
CA ASN A 107 -25.94 -18.29 -16.63
C ASN A 107 -26.77 -17.25 -15.89
N ILE A 108 -26.14 -16.15 -15.48
CA ILE A 108 -26.83 -15.01 -14.89
C ILE A 108 -27.87 -14.45 -15.88
N THR A 109 -29.10 -14.25 -15.39
CA THR A 109 -30.16 -13.54 -16.10
C THR A 109 -30.52 -12.27 -15.35
N VAL A 110 -30.97 -11.24 -16.09
CA VAL A 110 -31.34 -9.93 -15.53
C VAL A 110 -32.76 -9.56 -15.88
N ASP A 111 -33.39 -8.72 -15.06
CA ASP A 111 -34.68 -8.12 -15.37
C ASP A 111 -34.53 -7.13 -16.54
N THR A 112 -34.94 -7.57 -17.73
CA THR A 112 -34.85 -6.76 -18.96
C THR A 112 -35.75 -5.53 -18.98
N THR A 113 -36.68 -5.41 -18.03
CA THR A 113 -37.46 -4.19 -17.83
C THR A 113 -36.59 -3.08 -17.23
N LYS A 114 -35.65 -3.43 -16.34
CA LYS A 114 -34.63 -2.50 -15.79
C LYS A 114 -33.40 -2.39 -16.70
N TRP A 115 -33.05 -3.48 -17.39
CA TRP A 115 -31.88 -3.62 -18.25
C TRP A 115 -32.28 -4.00 -19.68
N PRO A 116 -32.94 -3.09 -20.43
CA PRO A 116 -33.36 -3.36 -21.80
C PRO A 116 -32.15 -3.71 -22.69
N GLY A 117 -32.22 -4.85 -23.38
CA GLY A 117 -31.11 -5.39 -24.17
C GLY A 117 -30.04 -6.15 -23.35
N GLY A 118 -30.27 -6.35 -22.05
CA GLY A 118 -29.34 -7.01 -21.15
C GLY A 118 -28.09 -6.19 -20.83
N MET A 119 -27.16 -6.77 -20.07
CA MET A 119 -25.98 -6.02 -19.58
C MET A 119 -25.00 -5.64 -20.69
N ALA A 120 -24.97 -6.38 -21.80
CA ALA A 120 -24.15 -6.02 -22.96
C ALA A 120 -24.59 -4.67 -23.58
N ALA A 121 -25.89 -4.32 -23.51
CA ALA A 121 -26.40 -3.08 -24.06
C ALA A 121 -25.88 -1.85 -23.29
N ILE A 122 -25.82 -1.91 -21.95
CA ILE A 122 -25.28 -0.81 -21.16
C ILE A 122 -23.75 -0.71 -21.29
N ALA A 123 -23.04 -1.83 -21.34
CA ALA A 123 -21.60 -1.83 -21.59
C ALA A 123 -21.26 -1.23 -22.96
N THR A 124 -22.01 -1.63 -24.01
CA THR A 124 -21.87 -1.06 -25.36
C THR A 124 -22.16 0.45 -25.36
N TYR A 125 -23.17 0.91 -24.62
CA TYR A 125 -23.46 2.33 -24.49
C TYR A 125 -22.28 3.09 -23.85
N ILE A 126 -21.76 2.60 -22.72
CA ILE A 126 -20.61 3.18 -22.03
C ILE A 126 -19.40 3.25 -22.97
N HIS A 127 -19.12 2.17 -23.72
CA HIS A 127 -18.03 2.14 -24.70
C HIS A 127 -18.23 3.12 -25.86
N SER A 128 -19.47 3.38 -26.28
CA SER A 128 -19.77 4.35 -27.34
C SER A 128 -19.37 5.79 -26.96
N LEU A 129 -19.25 6.06 -25.66
CA LEU A 129 -18.76 7.33 -25.11
C LEU A 129 -17.23 7.39 -24.95
N GLY A 130 -16.51 6.32 -25.34
CA GLY A 130 -15.07 6.18 -25.11
C GLY A 130 -14.68 5.86 -23.66
N LEU A 131 -15.66 5.44 -22.85
CA LEU A 131 -15.47 5.04 -21.45
C LEU A 131 -15.30 3.51 -21.34
N LYS A 132 -15.03 3.03 -20.13
CA LYS A 132 -14.91 1.62 -19.75
C LYS A 132 -16.04 1.24 -18.79
N ALA A 133 -16.57 0.03 -18.91
CA ALA A 133 -17.69 -0.45 -18.11
C ALA A 133 -17.20 -1.33 -16.96
N GLY A 134 -17.73 -1.13 -15.75
CA GLY A 134 -17.50 -2.01 -14.60
C GLY A 134 -18.78 -2.67 -14.10
N ILE A 135 -18.65 -3.86 -13.51
CA ILE A 135 -19.74 -4.65 -12.92
C ILE A 135 -19.40 -5.07 -11.49
N TYR A 136 -20.36 -5.71 -10.81
CA TYR A 136 -20.29 -6.10 -9.42
C TYR A 136 -20.79 -7.54 -9.19
N THR A 137 -20.13 -8.28 -8.31
CA THR A 137 -20.60 -9.57 -7.75
C THR A 137 -20.02 -9.78 -6.35
N ASP A 138 -20.32 -10.92 -5.72
CA ASP A 138 -19.77 -11.34 -4.42
C ASP A 138 -18.93 -12.62 -4.57
N ALA A 139 -17.96 -12.79 -3.66
CA ALA A 139 -17.14 -13.99 -3.60
C ALA A 139 -17.90 -15.22 -3.08
N GLY A 140 -18.88 -15.06 -2.18
CA GLY A 140 -19.67 -16.18 -1.66
C GLY A 140 -20.86 -16.55 -2.57
N LEU A 141 -21.77 -17.37 -2.06
CA LEU A 141 -22.98 -17.80 -2.76
C LEU A 141 -24.03 -16.68 -2.85
N ASN A 142 -24.16 -15.89 -1.79
CA ASN A 142 -25.08 -14.76 -1.70
C ASN A 142 -24.31 -13.45 -1.57
N GLY A 143 -24.74 -12.41 -2.28
CA GLY A 143 -24.10 -11.11 -2.20
C GLY A 143 -24.65 -10.20 -1.11
N CYS A 144 -24.08 -9.00 -1.01
CA CYS A 144 -24.52 -7.99 -0.04
C CYS A 144 -26.01 -7.63 -0.19
N GLY A 145 -26.58 -7.65 -1.40
CA GLY A 145 -28.02 -7.44 -1.62
C GLY A 145 -28.94 -8.50 -0.99
N TYR A 146 -28.39 -9.63 -0.53
CA TYR A 146 -29.10 -10.60 0.32
C TYR A 146 -28.94 -10.29 1.81
N TYR A 147 -27.70 -10.10 2.28
CA TYR A 147 -27.40 -9.94 3.72
C TYR A 147 -27.75 -8.56 4.28
N TYR A 148 -27.59 -7.52 3.46
CA TYR A 148 -27.78 -6.11 3.82
C TYR A 148 -28.61 -5.36 2.75
N PRO A 149 -29.88 -5.75 2.52
CA PRO A 149 -30.70 -5.12 1.47
C PRO A 149 -30.84 -3.62 1.70
N THR A 150 -30.37 -2.83 0.74
CA THR A 150 -30.25 -1.37 0.87
C THR A 150 -30.84 -0.67 -0.36
N PRO A 151 -31.71 0.36 -0.21
CA PRO A 151 -32.18 0.99 1.03
C PRO A 151 -33.09 0.10 1.88
N SER A 152 -33.37 0.54 3.11
CA SER A 152 -34.38 -0.10 3.97
C SER A 152 -35.71 -0.28 3.23
N GLY A 153 -36.27 -1.49 3.28
CA GLY A 153 -37.47 -1.88 2.51
C GLY A 153 -37.17 -2.56 1.17
N THR A 154 -35.91 -2.62 0.74
CA THR A 154 -35.48 -3.43 -0.41
C THR A 154 -35.61 -4.91 -0.08
N ALA A 155 -36.15 -5.69 -1.00
CA ALA A 155 -36.23 -7.14 -0.84
C ALA A 155 -34.84 -7.77 -0.94
N ALA A 156 -34.55 -8.74 -0.06
CA ALA A 156 -33.32 -9.52 -0.15
C ALA A 156 -33.23 -10.27 -1.48
N ALA A 157 -32.06 -10.23 -2.11
CA ALA A 157 -31.79 -10.86 -3.39
C ALA A 157 -30.88 -12.09 -3.22
N PRO A 158 -31.44 -13.30 -2.98
CA PRO A 158 -30.65 -14.52 -2.79
C PRO A 158 -29.91 -14.91 -4.08
N ASN A 159 -28.82 -15.68 -3.98
CA ASN A 159 -27.99 -16.16 -5.08
C ASN A 159 -27.29 -15.04 -5.89
N THR A 160 -27.02 -13.89 -5.27
CA THR A 160 -26.33 -12.74 -5.88
C THR A 160 -24.79 -12.80 -5.76
N GLY A 161 -24.24 -13.99 -5.52
CA GLY A 161 -22.79 -14.23 -5.50
C GLY A 161 -22.32 -15.22 -6.57
N SER A 162 -21.01 -15.25 -6.79
CA SER A 162 -20.37 -16.02 -7.86
C SER A 162 -19.71 -17.33 -7.39
N GLU A 163 -19.81 -17.71 -6.12
CA GLU A 163 -19.31 -19.00 -5.65
C GLU A 163 -19.90 -20.16 -6.47
N GLY A 164 -19.05 -21.13 -6.83
CA GLY A 164 -19.41 -22.24 -7.72
C GLY A 164 -19.46 -21.87 -9.21
N HIS A 165 -19.43 -20.58 -9.55
CA HIS A 165 -19.58 -20.07 -10.92
C HIS A 165 -18.48 -19.08 -11.34
N TYR A 166 -17.38 -18.92 -10.59
CA TYR A 166 -16.38 -17.87 -10.84
C TYR A 166 -15.95 -17.72 -12.31
N GLN A 167 -15.50 -18.80 -12.96
CA GLN A 167 -15.06 -18.70 -14.36
C GLN A 167 -16.24 -18.44 -15.32
N GLN A 168 -17.41 -19.05 -15.06
CA GLN A 168 -18.60 -18.86 -15.88
C GLN A 168 -19.05 -17.39 -15.85
N ASP A 169 -19.16 -16.82 -14.65
CA ASP A 169 -19.62 -15.45 -14.45
C ASP A 169 -18.61 -14.44 -15.00
N LEU A 170 -17.32 -14.62 -14.73
CA LEU A 170 -16.28 -13.72 -15.26
C LEU A 170 -16.18 -13.81 -16.80
N THR A 171 -16.41 -14.99 -17.38
CA THR A 171 -16.51 -15.13 -18.85
C THR A 171 -17.72 -14.39 -19.40
N ALA A 172 -18.87 -14.48 -18.72
CA ALA A 172 -20.07 -13.74 -19.10
C ALA A 172 -19.84 -12.23 -19.03
N PHE A 173 -19.24 -11.72 -17.95
CA PHE A 173 -18.95 -10.30 -17.78
C PHE A 173 -18.03 -9.77 -18.90
N GLN A 174 -16.96 -10.50 -19.22
CA GLN A 174 -16.05 -10.14 -20.31
C GLN A 174 -16.74 -10.18 -21.69
N ASN A 175 -17.60 -11.17 -21.94
CA ASN A 175 -18.38 -11.28 -23.18
C ASN A 175 -19.42 -10.16 -23.32
N TRP A 176 -20.04 -9.72 -22.22
CA TRP A 176 -20.90 -8.55 -22.21
C TRP A 176 -20.13 -7.25 -22.43
N GLY A 177 -18.81 -7.26 -22.28
CA GLY A 177 -17.94 -6.11 -22.55
C GLY A 177 -17.44 -5.38 -21.30
N PHE A 178 -17.60 -5.93 -20.09
CA PHE A 178 -17.06 -5.29 -18.90
C PHE A 178 -15.53 -5.34 -18.87
N ASP A 179 -14.94 -4.25 -18.38
CA ASP A 179 -13.50 -3.98 -18.28
C ASP A 179 -13.00 -3.98 -16.83
N TYR A 180 -13.92 -4.08 -15.88
CA TYR A 180 -13.71 -3.97 -14.45
C TYR A 180 -14.75 -4.82 -13.72
N VAL A 181 -14.36 -5.50 -12.65
CA VAL A 181 -15.29 -6.15 -11.73
C VAL A 181 -14.88 -5.87 -10.28
N LYS A 182 -15.83 -5.36 -9.49
CA LYS A 182 -15.77 -5.36 -8.03
C LYS A 182 -16.31 -6.69 -7.53
N VAL A 183 -15.54 -7.35 -6.67
CA VAL A 183 -15.95 -8.61 -6.04
C VAL A 183 -15.99 -8.39 -4.53
N ASP A 184 -17.20 -8.45 -3.97
CA ASP A 184 -17.50 -8.19 -2.56
C ASP A 184 -17.37 -9.44 -1.67
N TRP A 185 -17.60 -9.27 -0.37
CA TRP A 185 -17.29 -10.28 0.64
C TRP A 185 -18.42 -10.62 1.62
N CYS A 186 -19.67 -10.21 1.34
CA CYS A 186 -20.78 -10.50 2.25
C CYS A 186 -21.05 -12.00 2.37
N GLY A 187 -21.09 -12.73 1.26
CA GLY A 187 -21.21 -14.19 1.27
C GLY A 187 -19.98 -14.85 1.87
N GLY A 188 -18.79 -14.41 1.46
CA GLY A 188 -17.53 -14.94 1.97
C GLY A 188 -17.39 -14.83 3.49
N GLN A 189 -17.82 -13.71 4.09
CA GLN A 189 -17.87 -13.54 5.54
C GLN A 189 -18.89 -14.49 6.19
N ALA A 190 -20.11 -14.57 5.64
CA ALA A 190 -21.18 -15.38 6.22
C ALA A 190 -20.88 -16.89 6.17
N GLU A 191 -20.16 -17.33 5.15
CA GLU A 191 -19.73 -18.71 4.94
C GLU A 191 -18.43 -19.07 5.67
N GLY A 192 -17.69 -18.08 6.17
CA GLY A 192 -16.40 -18.28 6.83
C GLY A 192 -15.28 -18.66 5.86
N LEU A 193 -15.31 -18.15 4.63
CA LEU A 193 -14.29 -18.41 3.62
C LEU A 193 -12.95 -17.75 3.99
N SER A 194 -11.86 -18.28 3.45
CA SER A 194 -10.54 -17.63 3.51
C SER A 194 -10.45 -16.56 2.42
N GLN A 195 -10.27 -15.29 2.80
CA GLN A 195 -10.11 -14.17 1.85
C GLN A 195 -9.01 -14.46 0.83
N GLU A 196 -7.79 -14.73 1.31
CA GLU A 196 -6.64 -14.94 0.44
C GLU A 196 -6.86 -16.09 -0.56
N THR A 197 -7.35 -17.25 -0.08
CA THR A 197 -7.56 -18.41 -0.96
C THR A 197 -8.64 -18.14 -2.00
N THR A 198 -9.74 -17.49 -1.59
CA THR A 198 -10.92 -17.27 -2.42
C THR A 198 -10.64 -16.22 -3.50
N TYR A 199 -10.05 -15.07 -3.14
CA TYR A 199 -9.69 -14.04 -4.12
C TYR A 199 -8.60 -14.50 -5.10
N LYS A 200 -7.66 -15.35 -4.68
CA LYS A 200 -6.71 -15.99 -5.60
C LYS A 200 -7.41 -16.93 -6.59
N ALA A 201 -8.43 -17.67 -6.16
CA ALA A 201 -9.25 -18.49 -7.06
C ALA A 201 -10.04 -17.62 -8.06
N ILE A 202 -10.63 -16.51 -7.61
CA ILE A 202 -11.31 -15.54 -8.49
C ILE A 202 -10.33 -14.93 -9.51
N THR A 203 -9.11 -14.62 -9.10
CA THR A 203 -8.05 -14.12 -10.01
C THR A 203 -7.71 -15.15 -11.08
N ALA A 204 -7.55 -16.42 -10.69
CA ALA A 204 -7.29 -17.51 -11.62
C ALA A 204 -8.47 -17.67 -12.61
N ALA A 205 -9.71 -17.55 -12.13
CA ALA A 205 -10.90 -17.58 -12.96
C ALA A 205 -10.97 -16.40 -13.95
N ASN A 206 -10.59 -15.18 -13.54
CA ASN A 206 -10.51 -14.01 -14.44
C ASN A 206 -9.46 -14.23 -15.54
N THR A 207 -8.33 -14.82 -15.18
CA THR A 207 -7.26 -15.19 -16.13
C THR A 207 -7.75 -16.24 -17.12
N ALA A 208 -8.44 -17.27 -16.65
CA ALA A 208 -9.00 -18.32 -17.49
C ALA A 208 -10.10 -17.79 -18.43
N ALA A 209 -10.97 -16.88 -17.93
CA ALA A 209 -11.95 -16.18 -18.75
C ALA A 209 -11.26 -15.31 -19.83
N THR A 210 -10.20 -14.57 -19.46
CA THR A 210 -9.44 -13.73 -20.40
C THR A 210 -8.85 -14.55 -21.54
N ALA A 211 -8.38 -15.79 -21.26
CA ALA A 211 -7.86 -16.70 -22.27
C ALA A 211 -8.93 -17.16 -23.29
N VAL A 212 -10.21 -17.12 -22.92
CA VAL A 212 -11.35 -17.47 -23.79
C VAL A 212 -11.84 -16.25 -24.57
N THR A 213 -11.98 -15.10 -23.91
CA THR A 213 -12.65 -13.92 -24.48
C THR A 213 -11.69 -12.93 -25.15
N GLY A 214 -10.41 -12.97 -24.79
CA GLY A 214 -9.42 -11.97 -25.17
C GLY A 214 -9.57 -10.62 -24.45
N ARG A 215 -10.53 -10.46 -23.53
CA ARG A 215 -10.73 -9.25 -22.72
C ARG A 215 -10.34 -9.53 -21.27
N SER A 216 -9.44 -8.71 -20.73
CA SER A 216 -9.12 -8.75 -19.30
C SER A 216 -9.91 -7.69 -18.54
N MET A 217 -10.33 -8.01 -17.32
CA MET A 217 -10.97 -7.07 -16.41
C MET A 217 -10.02 -6.70 -15.28
N VAL A 218 -10.06 -5.43 -14.88
CA VAL A 218 -9.51 -4.96 -13.60
C VAL A 218 -10.25 -5.65 -12.46
N LEU A 219 -9.53 -6.20 -11.49
CA LEU A 219 -10.09 -6.84 -10.30
C LEU A 219 -9.98 -5.92 -9.09
N SER A 220 -11.13 -5.50 -8.57
CA SER A 220 -11.26 -4.79 -7.30
C SER A 220 -11.74 -5.72 -6.21
N PHE A 221 -10.88 -6.01 -5.24
CA PHE A 221 -11.21 -6.84 -4.09
C PHE A 221 -11.88 -5.99 -3.02
N CYS A 222 -13.08 -6.38 -2.59
CA CYS A 222 -13.87 -5.65 -1.61
C CYS A 222 -14.16 -6.53 -0.39
N GLU A 223 -13.12 -6.82 0.40
CA GLU A 223 -13.23 -7.59 1.67
C GLU A 223 -13.00 -6.75 2.94
N TRP A 224 -12.99 -5.43 2.73
CA TRP A 224 -13.05 -4.41 3.78
C TRP A 224 -11.85 -4.39 4.74
N GLY A 225 -10.70 -4.93 4.33
CA GLY A 225 -9.49 -4.99 5.13
C GLY A 225 -9.48 -6.11 6.19
N SER A 226 -10.51 -6.95 6.24
CA SER A 226 -10.73 -7.93 7.32
C SER A 226 -9.70 -9.07 7.33
N GLY A 227 -9.22 -9.44 6.15
CA GLY A 227 -8.19 -10.45 5.91
C GLY A 227 -6.78 -9.87 5.73
N ASN A 228 -6.56 -8.60 6.11
CA ASN A 228 -5.28 -7.88 5.93
C ASN A 228 -4.75 -8.00 4.47
N PRO A 229 -5.51 -7.55 3.45
CA PRO A 229 -5.22 -7.78 2.03
C PRO A 229 -3.86 -7.22 1.58
N TRP A 230 -3.34 -6.20 2.27
CA TRP A 230 -2.00 -5.66 2.06
C TRP A 230 -0.88 -6.69 2.24
N ASN A 231 -1.14 -7.85 2.87
CA ASN A 231 -0.17 -8.93 3.02
C ASN A 231 -0.08 -9.88 1.81
N TRP A 232 -1.09 -9.92 0.94
CA TRP A 232 -1.21 -11.01 -0.04
C TRP A 232 -1.85 -10.64 -1.38
N ALA A 233 -2.52 -9.49 -1.51
CA ALA A 233 -3.29 -9.14 -2.69
C ALA A 233 -2.41 -8.73 -3.90
N THR A 234 -1.16 -8.32 -3.68
CA THR A 234 -0.26 -7.90 -4.76
C THR A 234 -0.03 -9.01 -5.76
N GLY A 235 -0.16 -8.68 -7.05
CA GLY A 235 -0.06 -9.67 -8.13
C GLY A 235 -1.34 -10.44 -8.44
N TYR A 236 -2.39 -10.29 -7.63
CA TYR A 236 -3.69 -10.95 -7.78
C TYR A 236 -4.82 -9.94 -8.02
N GLY A 237 -4.99 -8.96 -7.12
CA GLY A 237 -5.90 -7.84 -7.29
C GLY A 237 -5.17 -6.60 -7.80
N ASP A 238 -5.82 -5.81 -8.64
CA ASP A 238 -5.28 -4.52 -9.09
C ASP A 238 -5.44 -3.44 -8.00
N LEU A 239 -6.49 -3.59 -7.19
CA LEU A 239 -6.80 -2.77 -6.03
C LEU A 239 -7.57 -3.59 -4.99
N TRP A 240 -7.39 -3.26 -3.70
CA TRP A 240 -8.09 -3.92 -2.59
C TRP A 240 -8.56 -2.93 -1.53
N ARG A 241 -9.82 -3.05 -1.12
CA ARG A 241 -10.42 -2.28 -0.03
C ARG A 241 -9.67 -2.53 1.27
N THR A 242 -9.31 -1.46 1.98
CA THR A 242 -8.55 -1.54 3.25
C THR A 242 -9.40 -1.29 4.49
N SER A 243 -10.69 -0.98 4.32
CA SER A 243 -11.61 -0.69 5.42
C SER A 243 -13.06 -0.96 5.04
N ASP A 244 -13.92 -0.87 6.05
CA ASP A 244 -15.37 -0.70 5.89
C ASP A 244 -15.72 0.56 5.07
N ASP A 245 -16.97 0.61 4.62
CA ASP A 245 -17.47 1.64 3.71
C ASP A 245 -17.25 3.05 4.28
N ILE A 246 -16.87 3.97 3.39
CA ILE A 246 -16.64 5.38 3.75
C ILE A 246 -17.96 6.10 4.10
N ILE A 247 -19.07 5.64 3.53
CA ILE A 247 -20.42 6.15 3.79
C ILE A 247 -21.44 5.02 3.67
N LEU A 248 -22.42 4.98 4.56
CA LEU A 248 -23.57 4.09 4.44
C LEU A 248 -24.74 4.85 3.81
N TYR A 249 -25.61 4.14 3.09
CA TYR A 249 -26.77 4.78 2.45
C TYR A 249 -27.68 5.46 3.48
N GLY A 250 -28.01 6.73 3.22
CA GLY A 250 -28.83 7.56 4.09
C GLY A 250 -28.03 8.41 5.08
N ASP A 251 -26.74 8.13 5.28
CA ASP A 251 -25.87 8.96 6.09
C ASP A 251 -25.47 10.26 5.36
N THR A 252 -25.05 11.25 6.14
CA THR A 252 -24.42 12.47 5.62
C THR A 252 -22.90 12.27 5.55
N ALA A 253 -22.27 12.69 4.46
CA ALA A 253 -20.82 12.57 4.32
C ALA A 253 -20.08 13.38 5.40
N THR A 254 -19.09 12.76 6.06
CA THR A 254 -18.30 13.39 7.13
C THR A 254 -16.80 13.28 6.89
N THR A 255 -16.04 14.24 7.42
CA THR A 255 -14.57 14.15 7.42
C THR A 255 -14.03 13.09 8.36
N ALA A 256 -14.80 12.68 9.38
CA ALA A 256 -14.37 11.64 10.32
C ALA A 256 -14.17 10.29 9.60
N LYS A 257 -15.18 9.79 8.87
CA LYS A 257 -15.04 8.54 8.11
C LYS A 257 -14.04 8.65 6.96
N MET A 258 -13.95 9.81 6.31
CA MET A 258 -12.90 10.10 5.32
C MET A 258 -11.50 9.91 5.90
N LEU A 259 -11.21 10.48 7.07
CA LEU A 259 -9.91 10.36 7.73
C LEU A 259 -9.65 8.93 8.22
N THR A 260 -10.66 8.26 8.77
CA THR A 260 -10.56 6.86 9.20
C THR A 260 -10.19 5.93 8.06
N ASN A 261 -10.88 6.04 6.92
CA ASN A 261 -10.62 5.21 5.75
C ASN A 261 -9.24 5.52 5.15
N PHE A 262 -8.86 6.80 5.09
CA PHE A 262 -7.51 7.19 4.67
C PHE A 262 -6.43 6.57 5.57
N ASP A 263 -6.56 6.67 6.90
CA ASP A 263 -5.60 6.12 7.85
C ASP A 263 -5.47 4.60 7.75
N LYS A 264 -6.60 3.89 7.58
CA LYS A 264 -6.63 2.45 7.35
C LYS A 264 -6.06 2.05 5.98
N GLY A 265 -5.97 2.97 5.03
CA GLY A 265 -5.43 2.71 3.69
C GLY A 265 -3.92 2.80 3.57
N LEU A 266 -3.19 3.21 4.62
CA LEU A 266 -1.75 3.46 4.56
C LEU A 266 -0.92 2.17 4.77
N HIS A 267 -0.67 1.45 3.68
CA HIS A 267 0.20 0.27 3.63
C HIS A 267 1.25 0.41 2.51
N PRO A 268 2.26 1.29 2.68
CA PRO A 268 3.14 1.71 1.60
C PRO A 268 4.03 0.60 1.03
N ALA A 269 4.32 -0.44 1.83
CA ALA A 269 5.09 -1.59 1.37
C ALA A 269 4.26 -2.52 0.45
N ALA A 270 2.93 -2.44 0.50
CA ALA A 270 2.03 -3.24 -0.33
C ALA A 270 1.68 -2.54 -1.66
N GLN A 271 1.68 -1.21 -1.69
CA GLN A 271 1.32 -0.45 -2.89
C GLN A 271 2.55 -0.08 -3.72
N HIS A 272 2.62 -0.67 -4.92
CA HIS A 272 3.65 -0.38 -5.91
C HIS A 272 3.30 -1.01 -7.25
N THR A 273 3.94 -0.54 -8.32
CA THR A 273 3.95 -1.21 -9.63
C THR A 273 2.59 -1.58 -10.22
N GLY A 274 1.56 -0.77 -9.95
CA GLY A 274 0.20 -0.98 -10.45
C GLY A 274 -0.74 -1.73 -9.51
N TYR A 275 -0.33 -1.94 -8.25
CA TYR A 275 -1.14 -2.53 -7.19
C TYR A 275 -1.43 -1.48 -6.12
N TYR A 276 -2.71 -1.28 -5.76
CA TYR A 276 -3.12 -0.12 -4.97
C TYR A 276 -3.96 -0.46 -3.74
N ASN A 277 -3.66 0.21 -2.63
CA ASN A 277 -4.58 0.25 -1.49
C ASN A 277 -5.80 1.10 -1.86
N ASP A 278 -7.00 0.61 -1.56
CA ASP A 278 -8.26 1.30 -1.85
C ASP A 278 -8.95 1.76 -0.55
N PRO A 279 -8.85 3.06 -0.19
CA PRO A 279 -9.56 3.65 0.94
C PRO A 279 -11.04 3.92 0.64
N ASP A 280 -11.60 3.32 -0.41
CA ASP A 280 -13.00 3.39 -0.86
C ASP A 280 -13.34 4.59 -1.77
N MET A 281 -14.55 4.55 -2.34
CA MET A 281 -15.08 5.52 -3.29
C MET A 281 -15.17 6.95 -2.74
N LEU A 282 -15.03 7.95 -3.61
CA LEU A 282 -15.05 9.36 -3.23
C LEU A 282 -16.46 9.81 -2.81
N MET A 283 -16.53 10.53 -1.69
CA MET A 283 -17.70 11.32 -1.26
C MET A 283 -17.68 12.76 -1.81
N THR A 284 -16.65 13.12 -2.58
CA THR A 284 -16.49 14.48 -3.12
C THR A 284 -17.74 14.93 -3.88
N GLY A 285 -18.35 16.03 -3.44
CA GLY A 285 -19.57 16.56 -4.06
C GLY A 285 -20.88 16.00 -3.52
N MET A 286 -20.85 15.10 -2.55
CA MET A 286 -22.03 14.66 -1.82
C MET A 286 -22.46 15.71 -0.77
N SER A 287 -23.72 15.62 -0.35
CA SER A 287 -24.26 16.42 0.76
C SER A 287 -23.46 16.19 2.05
N GLY A 288 -23.18 17.27 2.78
CA GLY A 288 -22.41 17.25 4.04
C GLY A 288 -20.99 17.77 3.92
N LEU A 289 -20.37 17.72 2.73
CA LEU A 289 -19.03 18.24 2.51
C LEU A 289 -19.03 19.62 1.85
N THR A 290 -18.33 20.56 2.46
CA THR A 290 -18.02 21.87 1.87
C THR A 290 -17.02 21.73 0.72
N ALA A 291 -16.87 22.77 -0.10
CA ALA A 291 -15.84 22.81 -1.15
C ALA A 291 -14.42 22.61 -0.59
N ALA A 292 -14.14 23.11 0.63
CA ALA A 292 -12.85 22.91 1.28
C ALA A 292 -12.63 21.45 1.69
N GLN A 293 -13.65 20.80 2.27
CA GLN A 293 -13.58 19.38 2.63
C GLN A 293 -13.50 18.48 1.40
N ASN A 294 -14.16 18.85 0.30
CA ASN A 294 -13.99 18.19 -1.00
C ASN A 294 -12.55 18.27 -1.52
N ARG A 295 -11.88 19.43 -1.36
CA ARG A 295 -10.45 19.57 -1.69
C ARG A 295 -9.57 18.72 -0.77
N THR A 296 -9.86 18.67 0.52
CA THR A 296 -9.14 17.80 1.47
C THR A 296 -9.31 16.33 1.09
N HIS A 297 -10.52 15.88 0.75
CA HIS A 297 -10.81 14.52 0.30
C HIS A 297 -9.94 14.15 -0.91
N MET A 298 -9.99 14.96 -1.97
CA MET A 298 -9.17 14.73 -3.16
C MET A 298 -7.67 14.74 -2.84
N SER A 299 -7.22 15.59 -1.91
CA SER A 299 -5.80 15.69 -1.54
C SER A 299 -5.31 14.45 -0.79
N LEU A 300 -6.15 13.87 0.09
CA LEU A 300 -5.88 12.64 0.82
C LEU A 300 -5.79 11.44 -0.13
N TRP A 301 -6.72 11.33 -1.09
CA TRP A 301 -6.68 10.25 -2.07
C TRP A 301 -5.48 10.39 -3.00
N ALA A 302 -5.17 11.61 -3.47
CA ALA A 302 -4.03 11.86 -4.35
C ALA A 302 -2.68 11.60 -3.68
N ILE A 303 -2.50 12.01 -2.41
CA ILE A 303 -1.25 11.72 -1.67
C ILE A 303 -1.10 10.23 -1.42
N SER A 304 -2.20 9.48 -1.29
CA SER A 304 -2.17 8.01 -1.28
C SER A 304 -1.86 7.44 -2.69
N GLY A 305 -2.33 8.07 -3.76
CA GLY A 305 -2.41 7.41 -5.07
C GLY A 305 -3.50 6.35 -5.07
N ALA A 306 -4.67 6.70 -4.53
CA ALA A 306 -5.82 5.82 -4.40
C ALA A 306 -6.68 5.87 -5.68
N PRO A 307 -7.60 4.90 -5.89
CA PRO A 307 -8.59 5.00 -6.95
C PRO A 307 -9.44 6.28 -6.81
N LEU A 308 -9.58 7.06 -7.88
CA LEU A 308 -10.47 8.23 -7.92
C LEU A 308 -11.81 7.82 -8.54
N LEU A 309 -12.57 7.02 -7.79
CA LEU A 309 -13.92 6.58 -8.16
C LEU A 309 -14.95 7.52 -7.54
N ALA A 310 -15.45 8.48 -8.31
CA ALA A 310 -16.49 9.41 -7.87
C ALA A 310 -17.77 8.67 -7.46
N GLY A 311 -18.37 9.04 -6.33
CA GLY A 311 -19.62 8.45 -5.82
C GLY A 311 -20.80 9.43 -5.75
N ASN A 312 -20.62 10.70 -6.13
CA ASN A 312 -21.71 11.68 -6.16
C ASN A 312 -22.63 11.49 -7.38
N ASN A 313 -23.84 12.05 -7.34
CA ASN A 313 -24.70 12.13 -8.51
C ASN A 313 -24.14 13.15 -9.50
N LEU A 314 -23.55 12.67 -10.60
CA LEU A 314 -22.92 13.49 -11.64
C LEU A 314 -23.94 14.32 -12.42
N ALA A 315 -25.16 13.80 -12.62
CA ALA A 315 -26.20 14.48 -13.40
C ALA A 315 -26.70 15.78 -12.73
N THR A 316 -26.51 15.92 -11.42
CA THR A 316 -26.86 17.12 -10.64
C THR A 316 -25.64 17.81 -10.04
N MET A 317 -24.43 17.39 -10.44
CA MET A 317 -23.17 17.91 -9.92
C MET A 317 -22.96 19.37 -10.28
N THR A 318 -22.50 20.18 -9.33
CA THR A 318 -22.16 21.58 -9.58
C THR A 318 -20.86 21.71 -10.39
N SER A 319 -20.72 22.80 -11.16
CA SER A 319 -19.47 23.12 -11.86
C SER A 319 -18.28 23.29 -10.90
N ALA A 320 -18.52 23.78 -9.68
CA ALA A 320 -17.49 23.88 -8.64
C ALA A 320 -16.99 22.50 -8.19
N THR A 321 -17.88 21.52 -8.02
CA THR A 321 -17.51 20.12 -7.74
C THR A 321 -16.75 19.52 -8.92
N ALA A 322 -17.23 19.72 -10.15
CA ALA A 322 -16.57 19.24 -11.35
C ALA A 322 -15.14 19.80 -11.47
N ALA A 323 -14.93 21.08 -11.13
CA ALA A 323 -13.61 21.70 -11.12
C ALA A 323 -12.67 21.11 -10.05
N ILE A 324 -13.20 20.72 -8.88
CA ILE A 324 -12.43 20.05 -7.83
C ILE A 324 -12.00 18.64 -8.28
N LEU A 325 -12.94 17.84 -8.79
CA LEU A 325 -12.65 16.50 -9.32
C LEU A 325 -11.68 16.57 -10.52
N GLY A 326 -11.86 17.55 -11.40
CA GLY A 326 -11.10 17.73 -12.64
C GLY A 326 -9.76 18.48 -12.51
N ASN A 327 -9.26 18.74 -11.29
CA ASN A 327 -7.98 19.44 -11.09
C ASN A 327 -6.82 18.59 -11.63
N SER A 328 -6.24 19.00 -12.75
CA SER A 328 -5.25 18.22 -13.50
C SER A 328 -3.90 18.10 -12.78
N GLU A 329 -3.53 19.07 -11.94
CA GLU A 329 -2.31 18.98 -11.15
C GLU A 329 -2.45 17.96 -10.01
N LEU A 330 -3.61 17.93 -9.36
CA LEU A 330 -3.93 16.92 -8.35
C LEU A 330 -4.01 15.51 -8.96
N ILE A 331 -4.70 15.36 -10.09
CA ILE A 331 -4.78 14.09 -10.81
C ILE A 331 -3.38 13.61 -11.21
N GLY A 332 -2.48 14.51 -11.62
CA GLY A 332 -1.09 14.16 -11.92
C GLY A 332 -0.30 13.63 -10.71
N ILE A 333 -0.64 14.06 -9.49
CA ILE A 333 -0.07 13.52 -8.25
C ILE A 333 -0.65 12.14 -7.96
N ASP A 334 -1.96 11.97 -8.09
CA ASP A 334 -2.65 10.70 -7.86
C ASP A 334 -2.13 9.61 -8.81
N GLN A 335 -2.18 9.91 -10.11
CA GLN A 335 -1.82 9.05 -11.24
C GLN A 335 -0.31 9.05 -11.54
N ASP A 336 0.53 9.40 -10.56
CA ASP A 336 1.98 9.50 -10.75
C ASP A 336 2.58 8.20 -11.30
N ALA A 337 3.41 8.33 -12.33
CA ALA A 337 3.95 7.21 -13.10
C ALA A 337 4.84 6.26 -12.29
N ARG A 338 5.27 6.63 -11.08
CA ARG A 338 6.06 5.78 -10.17
C ARG A 338 5.17 4.84 -9.34
N GLY A 339 3.89 5.18 -9.17
CA GLY A 339 2.88 4.34 -8.50
C GLY A 339 3.13 4.04 -7.02
N LEU A 340 3.89 4.89 -6.31
CA LEU A 340 4.16 4.74 -4.89
C LEU A 340 3.04 5.34 -4.03
N GLN A 341 2.90 4.89 -2.79
CA GLN A 341 2.01 5.51 -1.80
C GLN A 341 2.72 6.64 -1.04
N GLY A 342 1.98 7.69 -0.66
CA GLY A 342 2.46 8.68 0.30
C GLY A 342 2.52 8.15 1.72
N VAL A 343 3.45 8.68 2.52
CA VAL A 343 3.68 8.29 3.92
C VAL A 343 3.68 9.51 4.83
N LYS A 344 3.29 9.34 6.09
CA LYS A 344 3.45 10.40 7.10
C LYS A 344 4.93 10.56 7.42
N VAL A 345 5.44 11.79 7.33
CA VAL A 345 6.85 12.11 7.56
C VAL A 345 7.08 13.03 8.76
N ALA A 346 6.02 13.68 9.27
CA ALA A 346 6.09 14.47 10.49
C ALA A 346 4.73 14.61 11.19
N GLU A 347 4.77 14.67 12.52
CA GLU A 347 3.67 15.10 13.39
C GLU A 347 4.24 15.62 14.71
N ASP A 348 4.91 16.77 14.64
CA ASP A 348 5.56 17.39 15.80
C ASP A 348 4.53 17.80 16.87
N THR A 349 3.35 18.21 16.43
CA THR A 349 2.18 18.53 17.26
C THR A 349 1.01 17.64 16.85
N THR A 350 0.30 17.05 17.81
CA THR A 350 -0.84 16.16 17.55
C THR A 350 -1.86 16.81 16.62
N GLY A 351 -2.23 16.11 15.55
CA GLY A 351 -3.17 16.57 14.55
C GLY A 351 -2.58 17.52 13.50
N LEU A 352 -1.32 17.95 13.61
CA LEU A 352 -0.64 18.77 12.61
C LEU A 352 0.38 17.92 11.86
N GLN A 353 -0.05 17.40 10.71
CA GLN A 353 0.62 16.29 10.04
C GLN A 353 1.20 16.70 8.69
N VAL A 354 2.30 16.07 8.32
CA VAL A 354 2.91 16.18 6.99
C VAL A 354 2.98 14.79 6.37
N TYR A 355 2.38 14.65 5.19
CA TYR A 355 2.51 13.47 4.34
C TYR A 355 3.33 13.80 3.10
N SER A 356 4.14 12.86 2.65
CA SER A 356 4.99 13.00 1.46
C SER A 356 4.86 11.79 0.56
N LYS A 357 4.68 12.03 -0.74
CA LYS A 357 4.71 11.02 -1.80
C LYS A 357 5.90 11.29 -2.71
N VAL A 358 6.72 10.26 -2.93
CA VAL A 358 7.82 10.31 -3.90
C VAL A 358 7.23 10.22 -5.31
N LEU A 359 7.49 11.22 -6.14
CA LEU A 359 6.96 11.30 -7.51
C LEU A 359 7.96 10.75 -8.54
N ALA A 360 7.50 10.52 -9.77
CA ALA A 360 8.32 10.10 -10.89
C ALA A 360 9.40 11.14 -11.23
N GLY A 361 10.61 10.65 -11.52
CA GLY A 361 11.82 11.46 -11.67
C GLY A 361 12.58 11.66 -10.36
N THR A 362 13.51 12.60 -10.36
CA THR A 362 14.41 12.87 -9.23
C THR A 362 14.08 14.20 -8.56
N GLY A 363 14.14 14.28 -7.23
CA GLY A 363 14.00 15.52 -6.50
C GLY A 363 12.58 16.08 -6.48
N LYS A 364 11.59 15.20 -6.66
CA LYS A 364 10.17 15.56 -6.74
C LYS A 364 9.38 14.87 -5.64
N ARG A 365 8.55 15.65 -4.93
CA ARG A 365 7.60 15.18 -3.91
C ARG A 365 6.26 15.86 -4.12
N ALA A 366 5.18 15.14 -3.84
CA ALA A 366 3.93 15.77 -3.42
C ALA A 366 3.91 15.81 -1.90
N VAL A 367 3.36 16.88 -1.32
CA VAL A 367 3.32 17.09 0.13
C VAL A 367 1.93 17.55 0.54
N LEU A 368 1.33 16.85 1.51
CA LEU A 368 0.07 17.26 2.13
C LEU A 368 0.33 17.71 3.56
N LEU A 369 0.02 18.99 3.83
CA LEU A 369 -0.05 19.53 5.18
C LEU A 369 -1.49 19.39 5.67
N LEU A 370 -1.73 18.51 6.65
CA LEU A 370 -3.07 18.19 7.14
C LEU A 370 -3.26 18.68 8.57
N ASN A 371 -4.30 19.46 8.80
CA ASN A 371 -4.68 19.93 10.13
C ASN A 371 -5.96 19.23 10.60
N ARG A 372 -5.82 18.29 11.52
CA ARG A 372 -6.95 17.58 12.16
C ARG A 372 -7.44 18.27 13.43
N THR A 373 -6.87 19.42 13.79
CA THR A 373 -7.26 20.18 14.99
C THR A 373 -8.44 21.10 14.71
N SER A 374 -8.99 21.69 15.77
CA SER A 374 -10.14 22.61 15.72
C SER A 374 -9.75 24.08 15.46
N ALA A 375 -8.46 24.38 15.28
CA ALA A 375 -7.97 25.74 15.03
C ALA A 375 -6.97 25.77 13.87
N ALA A 376 -6.93 26.89 13.14
CA ALA A 376 -5.89 27.09 12.13
C ALA A 376 -4.50 27.08 12.79
N ALA A 377 -3.54 26.43 12.15
CA ALA A 377 -2.19 26.29 12.68
C ALA A 377 -1.15 26.29 11.57
N ASN A 378 0.08 26.68 11.89
CA ASN A 378 1.20 26.57 10.96
C ASN A 378 1.72 25.13 10.97
N ILE A 379 1.91 24.56 9.78
CA ILE A 379 2.51 23.24 9.58
C ILE A 379 3.75 23.38 8.71
N THR A 380 4.83 22.69 9.07
CA THR A 380 6.13 22.79 8.41
C THR A 380 6.54 21.46 7.79
N ALA A 381 6.74 21.43 6.47
CA ALA A 381 7.37 20.30 5.78
C ALA A 381 8.88 20.52 5.68
N ARG A 382 9.69 19.54 6.09
CA ARG A 382 11.16 19.58 6.05
C ARG A 382 11.70 18.66 4.96
N TRP A 383 12.70 19.13 4.21
CA TRP A 383 13.31 18.38 3.11
C TRP A 383 13.94 17.07 3.59
N ALA A 384 14.63 17.13 4.73
CA ALA A 384 15.26 15.96 5.34
C ALA A 384 14.25 14.81 5.54
N ASP A 385 13.10 15.09 6.17
CA ASP A 385 12.07 14.09 6.47
C ASP A 385 11.55 13.34 5.23
N MET A 386 11.65 13.98 4.05
CA MET A 386 11.19 13.43 2.78
C MET A 386 12.32 12.81 1.94
N GLY A 387 13.52 12.68 2.51
CA GLY A 387 14.70 12.16 1.84
C GLY A 387 15.31 13.13 0.82
N LEU A 388 15.20 14.44 1.03
CA LEU A 388 15.86 15.46 0.22
C LEU A 388 16.97 16.16 1.03
N THR A 389 18.00 16.63 0.32
CA THR A 389 19.10 17.42 0.93
C THR A 389 18.67 18.88 1.18
N THR A 390 19.59 19.69 1.71
CA THR A 390 19.38 21.13 1.92
C THR A 390 19.53 21.99 0.66
N ALA A 391 19.41 21.38 -0.52
CA ALA A 391 19.40 22.10 -1.80
C ALA A 391 18.06 22.83 -2.02
N SER A 392 18.10 23.94 -2.76
CA SER A 392 16.90 24.72 -3.07
C SER A 392 15.92 23.89 -3.93
N ALA A 393 14.64 23.89 -3.55
CA ALA A 393 13.55 23.25 -4.26
C ALA A 393 12.36 24.21 -4.38
N SER A 394 11.67 24.18 -5.53
CA SER A 394 10.48 25.00 -5.80
C SER A 394 9.24 24.38 -5.17
N VAL A 395 8.45 25.19 -4.47
CA VAL A 395 7.20 24.80 -3.82
C VAL A 395 6.03 25.40 -4.56
N ARG A 396 5.04 24.57 -4.91
CA ARG A 396 3.82 24.98 -5.61
C ARG A 396 2.59 24.49 -4.87
N ASN A 397 1.63 25.37 -4.66
CA ASN A 397 0.32 25.04 -4.10
C ASN A 397 -0.64 24.63 -5.24
N ILE A 398 -1.21 23.43 -5.11
CA ILE A 398 -1.97 22.76 -6.17
C ILE A 398 -3.39 23.34 -6.31
N TRP A 399 -3.95 23.88 -5.23
CA TRP A 399 -5.31 24.43 -5.26
C TRP A 399 -5.35 25.88 -5.72
N SER A 400 -4.34 26.68 -5.37
CA SER A 400 -4.21 28.04 -5.90
C SER A 400 -3.48 28.10 -7.25
N ALA A 401 -2.92 26.99 -7.71
CA ALA A 401 -2.11 26.90 -8.93
C ALA A 401 -0.94 27.90 -8.94
N THR A 402 -0.35 28.17 -7.78
CA THR A 402 0.71 29.18 -7.61
C THR A 402 2.00 28.56 -7.08
N THR A 403 3.13 28.93 -7.69
CA THR A 403 4.45 28.69 -7.09
C THR A 403 4.64 29.69 -5.96
N VAL A 404 4.79 29.20 -4.74
CA VAL A 404 4.87 30.03 -3.52
C VAL A 404 6.30 30.47 -3.20
N GLY A 405 7.31 29.78 -3.74
CA GLY A 405 8.70 30.16 -3.61
C GLY A 405 9.66 29.00 -3.87
N SER A 406 10.95 29.24 -3.63
CA SER A 406 11.98 28.19 -3.57
C SER A 406 12.66 28.22 -2.22
N TYR A 407 12.86 27.05 -1.63
CA TYR A 407 13.33 26.90 -0.26
C TYR A 407 14.39 25.80 -0.17
N ALA A 408 15.38 26.02 0.70
CA ALA A 408 16.51 25.11 0.84
C ALA A 408 16.30 24.02 1.91
N THR A 409 15.43 24.23 2.89
CA THR A 409 15.34 23.32 4.05
C THR A 409 13.92 22.90 4.38
N SER A 410 12.97 23.82 4.30
CA SER A 410 11.59 23.59 4.66
C SER A 410 10.64 24.64 4.09
N TYR A 411 9.35 24.33 4.13
CA TYR A 411 8.26 25.26 3.84
C TYR A 411 7.22 25.21 4.94
N THR A 412 6.74 26.38 5.37
CA THR A 412 5.72 26.54 6.42
C THR A 412 4.58 27.40 5.89
N THR A 413 3.34 26.98 6.14
CA THR A 413 2.15 27.79 5.87
C THR A 413 1.07 27.52 6.92
N SER A 414 0.16 28.47 7.08
CA SER A 414 -1.06 28.27 7.86
C SER A 414 -1.99 27.30 7.13
N VAL A 415 -2.55 26.35 7.87
CA VAL A 415 -3.54 25.37 7.41
C VAL A 415 -4.79 25.53 8.27
N PRO A 416 -5.98 25.79 7.68
CA PRO A 416 -7.23 25.92 8.42
C PRO A 416 -7.59 24.66 9.21
N ALA A 417 -8.42 24.82 10.24
CA ALA A 417 -8.93 23.71 11.05
C ALA A 417 -9.67 22.68 10.18
N GLY A 418 -9.32 21.40 10.30
CA GLY A 418 -9.98 20.31 9.56
C GLY A 418 -9.68 20.27 8.05
N GLU A 419 -8.72 21.06 7.56
CA GLU A 419 -8.39 21.16 6.14
C GLU A 419 -6.97 20.65 5.81
N GLY A 420 -6.71 20.46 4.51
CA GLY A 420 -5.40 20.12 3.97
C GLY A 420 -4.90 21.11 2.92
N VAL A 421 -3.59 21.38 2.91
CA VAL A 421 -2.90 22.10 1.84
C VAL A 421 -2.03 21.12 1.07
N LEU A 422 -2.39 20.87 -0.19
CA LEU A 422 -1.62 20.02 -1.10
C LEU A 422 -0.61 20.85 -1.90
N LEU A 423 0.63 20.38 -1.89
CA LEU A 423 1.78 21.03 -2.49
C LEU A 423 2.54 20.05 -3.38
N THR A 424 3.35 20.59 -4.29
CA THR A 424 4.52 19.88 -4.84
C THR A 424 5.80 20.58 -4.45
N VAL A 425 6.85 19.79 -4.28
CA VAL A 425 8.23 20.21 -4.06
C VAL A 425 9.05 19.62 -5.19
N THR A 426 9.66 20.45 -6.02
CA THR A 426 10.33 19.99 -7.26
C THR A 426 11.66 20.68 -7.47
N GLY A 427 12.56 20.01 -8.20
CA GLY A 427 13.93 20.50 -8.39
C GLY A 427 14.81 20.33 -7.15
N GLY A 428 14.35 19.57 -6.15
CA GLY A 428 15.16 19.19 -5.01
C GLY A 428 16.30 18.27 -5.41
N THR A 429 17.25 18.07 -4.51
CA THR A 429 18.32 17.09 -4.68
C THR A 429 18.07 15.93 -3.72
N GLU A 430 18.00 14.71 -4.26
CA GLU A 430 17.81 13.48 -3.48
C GLU A 430 18.91 13.32 -2.43
N ALA A 431 18.55 12.84 -1.25
CA ALA A 431 19.54 12.39 -0.27
C ALA A 431 20.31 11.19 -0.83
N THR A 432 21.55 11.01 -0.37
CA THR A 432 22.40 9.90 -0.82
C THR A 432 21.75 8.56 -0.47
N GLY A 433 21.59 7.69 -1.47
CA GLY A 433 21.30 6.28 -1.29
C GLY A 433 22.49 5.39 -1.65
N THR A 434 22.30 4.08 -1.50
CA THR A 434 23.31 3.06 -1.79
C THR A 434 22.81 2.17 -2.92
N THR A 435 23.66 1.94 -3.93
CA THR A 435 23.40 0.95 -4.98
C THR A 435 24.06 -0.37 -4.63
N TYR A 436 23.27 -1.44 -4.66
CA TYR A 436 23.71 -2.81 -4.45
C TYR A 436 23.65 -3.55 -5.79
N THR A 437 24.69 -4.36 -6.05
CA THR A 437 24.70 -5.28 -7.20
C THR A 437 23.55 -6.27 -7.05
N GLY A 438 22.77 -6.43 -8.12
CA GLY A 438 21.61 -7.31 -8.09
C GLY A 438 21.97 -8.79 -7.95
N SER A 439 21.19 -9.48 -7.13
CA SER A 439 21.22 -10.93 -6.94
C SER A 439 19.83 -11.37 -6.45
N THR A 440 19.58 -12.67 -6.36
CA THR A 440 18.34 -13.17 -5.72
C THR A 440 18.29 -12.95 -4.21
N SER A 441 19.41 -12.54 -3.59
CA SER A 441 19.53 -12.26 -2.15
C SER A 441 20.53 -11.13 -1.92
N VAL A 442 20.02 -9.92 -1.73
CA VAL A 442 20.81 -8.69 -1.60
C VAL A 442 20.93 -8.32 -0.13
N ALA A 443 22.16 -8.23 0.38
CA ALA A 443 22.44 -7.73 1.72
C ALA A 443 22.40 -6.19 1.71
N VAL A 444 21.45 -5.61 2.44
CA VAL A 444 21.20 -4.16 2.51
C VAL A 444 21.43 -3.67 3.93
N THR A 445 22.16 -2.57 4.10
CA THR A 445 22.35 -1.95 5.42
C THR A 445 21.51 -0.68 5.54
N ALA A 446 20.80 -0.52 6.67
CA ALA A 446 20.05 0.68 6.98
C ALA A 446 20.57 1.33 8.28
N ALA A 447 20.74 2.65 8.28
CA ALA A 447 21.20 3.40 9.46
C ALA A 447 20.14 3.50 10.57
N ALA A 448 18.86 3.44 10.18
CA ALA A 448 17.71 3.45 11.07
C ALA A 448 16.61 2.53 10.51
N ALA A 449 15.82 1.95 11.41
CA ALA A 449 14.63 1.20 11.02
C ALA A 449 13.60 2.16 10.42
N GLY A 450 12.83 1.71 9.43
CA GLY A 450 11.78 2.52 8.80
C GLY A 450 11.69 2.33 7.29
N THR A 451 10.90 3.19 6.65
CA THR A 451 10.60 3.08 5.21
C THR A 451 11.76 3.62 4.38
N LYS A 452 12.07 2.94 3.28
CA LYS A 452 13.13 3.27 2.33
C LYS A 452 12.55 3.29 0.93
N LEU A 453 12.95 4.26 0.12
CA LEU A 453 12.73 4.23 -1.32
C LEU A 453 13.70 3.22 -1.92
N ALA A 454 13.19 2.27 -2.71
CA ALA A 454 14.02 1.33 -3.44
C ALA A 454 13.71 1.33 -4.94
N ASP A 455 14.74 1.52 -5.76
CA ASP A 455 14.64 1.44 -7.23
C ASP A 455 15.27 0.13 -7.71
N ILE A 456 14.45 -0.67 -8.38
CA ILE A 456 14.80 -1.99 -8.91
C ILE A 456 15.12 -1.82 -10.39
N THR A 457 16.39 -1.97 -10.76
CA THR A 457 16.83 -1.90 -12.16
C THR A 457 16.68 -3.27 -12.83
N TYR A 458 16.03 -3.32 -13.99
CA TYR A 458 15.77 -4.55 -14.74
C TYR A 458 15.65 -4.27 -16.25
N ALA A 459 15.64 -5.34 -17.05
CA ALA A 459 15.29 -5.30 -18.46
C ALA A 459 14.19 -6.33 -18.74
N ASN A 460 13.17 -5.93 -19.50
CA ASN A 460 12.10 -6.80 -19.96
C ASN A 460 11.83 -6.51 -21.45
N GLY A 461 12.37 -7.38 -22.32
CA GLY A 461 12.15 -7.32 -23.77
C GLY A 461 10.85 -7.97 -24.26
N GLY A 462 10.01 -8.48 -23.36
CA GLY A 462 8.71 -9.04 -23.70
C GLY A 462 7.66 -7.96 -23.99
N THR A 463 6.47 -8.38 -24.41
CA THR A 463 5.33 -7.49 -24.69
C THR A 463 4.36 -7.37 -23.52
N THR A 464 4.56 -8.14 -22.46
CA THR A 464 3.75 -8.13 -21.23
C THR A 464 4.65 -7.90 -20.02
N ALA A 465 4.06 -7.45 -18.92
CA ALA A 465 4.80 -7.28 -17.67
C ALA A 465 5.24 -8.63 -17.12
N ALA A 466 6.53 -8.74 -16.77
CA ALA A 466 7.03 -9.85 -15.96
C ALA A 466 6.69 -9.62 -14.48
N LYS A 467 6.86 -10.64 -13.64
CA LYS A 467 6.62 -10.54 -12.19
C LYS A 467 7.81 -11.12 -11.43
N THR A 468 8.17 -10.50 -10.31
CA THR A 468 9.09 -11.09 -9.32
C THR A 468 8.46 -11.00 -7.93
N THR A 469 8.66 -12.04 -7.12
CA THR A 469 8.37 -11.98 -5.69
C THR A 469 9.51 -11.25 -5.01
N LEU A 470 9.18 -10.32 -4.11
CA LEU A 470 10.11 -9.59 -3.26
C LEU A 470 9.79 -9.92 -1.80
N LYS A 471 10.81 -10.18 -0.99
CA LYS A 471 10.67 -10.35 0.46
C LYS A 471 11.82 -9.66 1.19
N VAL A 472 11.51 -8.98 2.29
CA VAL A 472 12.51 -8.39 3.18
C VAL A 472 12.57 -9.22 4.46
N ASN A 473 13.74 -9.74 4.82
CA ASN A 473 13.96 -10.53 6.02
C ASN A 473 12.88 -11.63 6.21
N GLY A 474 12.20 -11.62 7.37
CA GLY A 474 11.08 -12.50 7.71
C GLY A 474 9.70 -11.95 7.38
N GLN A 475 9.58 -10.78 6.73
CA GLN A 475 8.31 -10.10 6.47
C GLN A 475 7.45 -10.84 5.41
N TYR A 476 6.21 -10.39 5.21
CA TYR A 476 5.37 -10.85 4.11
C TYR A 476 6.02 -10.58 2.76
N SER A 477 5.78 -11.49 1.81
CA SER A 477 6.27 -11.33 0.43
C SER A 477 5.26 -10.52 -0.38
N THR A 478 5.76 -9.70 -1.30
CA THR A 478 4.95 -8.94 -2.25
C THR A 478 5.32 -9.30 -3.69
N ILE A 479 4.39 -9.14 -4.63
CA ILE A 479 4.64 -9.32 -6.06
C ILE A 479 4.89 -7.97 -6.72
N VAL A 480 6.07 -7.81 -7.32
CA VAL A 480 6.46 -6.62 -8.08
C VAL A 480 6.21 -6.88 -9.57
N SER A 481 5.46 -6.00 -10.22
CA SER A 481 5.25 -6.01 -11.66
C SER A 481 6.40 -5.29 -12.37
N LEU A 482 6.92 -5.89 -13.45
CA LEU A 482 8.06 -5.43 -14.23
C LEU A 482 7.60 -5.17 -15.68
N PRO A 483 7.04 -3.99 -16.00
CA PRO A 483 6.57 -3.67 -17.36
C PRO A 483 7.65 -3.81 -18.44
N PRO A 484 7.27 -3.93 -19.73
CA PRO A 484 8.23 -3.93 -20.82
C PRO A 484 9.14 -2.70 -20.81
N THR A 485 10.45 -2.93 -20.99
CA THR A 485 11.46 -1.86 -21.12
C THR A 485 11.87 -1.64 -22.58
N GLY A 486 11.30 -2.42 -23.51
CA GLY A 486 11.47 -2.30 -24.96
C GLY A 486 12.44 -3.31 -25.58
N SER A 487 13.47 -3.76 -24.86
CA SER A 487 14.35 -4.86 -25.29
C SER A 487 15.00 -5.57 -24.10
N ALA A 488 15.59 -6.74 -24.33
CA ALA A 488 16.30 -7.50 -23.28
C ALA A 488 17.58 -6.81 -22.78
N SER A 489 18.04 -5.75 -23.46
CA SER A 489 19.21 -4.94 -23.08
C SER A 489 18.87 -3.49 -22.72
N THR A 490 17.59 -3.10 -22.81
CA THR A 490 17.14 -1.76 -22.41
C THR A 490 16.78 -1.82 -20.94
N TYR A 491 17.54 -1.12 -20.10
CA TYR A 491 17.30 -1.09 -18.66
C TYR A 491 16.37 0.05 -18.26
N GLY A 492 15.46 -0.26 -17.34
CA GLY A 492 14.60 0.71 -16.68
C GLY A 492 14.51 0.41 -15.19
N THR A 493 13.87 1.31 -14.44
CA THR A 493 13.58 1.12 -13.02
C THR A 493 12.08 1.07 -12.76
N VAL A 494 11.67 0.19 -11.86
CA VAL A 494 10.44 0.36 -11.08
C VAL A 494 10.81 0.62 -9.63
N SER A 495 9.90 1.18 -8.86
CA SER A 495 10.16 1.54 -7.47
C SER A 495 9.20 0.83 -6.53
N VAL A 496 9.69 0.55 -5.33
CA VAL A 496 8.91 0.05 -4.19
C VAL A 496 9.32 0.83 -2.93
N LEU A 497 8.46 0.80 -1.90
CA LEU A 497 8.83 1.24 -0.57
C LEU A 497 9.14 0.01 0.30
N LEU A 498 10.37 -0.11 0.77
CA LEU A 498 10.79 -1.20 1.65
C LEU A 498 10.73 -0.75 3.10
N THR A 499 10.41 -1.65 4.03
CA THR A 499 10.59 -1.41 5.47
C THR A 499 11.75 -2.25 5.96
N LEU A 500 12.81 -1.58 6.41
CA LEU A 500 14.05 -2.23 6.83
C LEU A 500 14.23 -2.09 8.34
N ALA A 501 14.81 -3.10 8.98
CA ALA A 501 15.35 -2.99 10.33
C ALA A 501 16.64 -2.16 10.30
N LYS A 502 17.03 -1.59 11.43
CA LYS A 502 18.37 -0.99 11.56
C LYS A 502 19.46 -2.05 11.44
N GLY A 503 20.55 -1.70 10.78
CA GLY A 503 21.67 -2.60 10.54
C GLY A 503 21.45 -3.44 9.28
N SER A 504 21.81 -4.73 9.36
CA SER A 504 21.81 -5.63 8.21
C SER A 504 20.42 -6.20 7.92
N ASN A 505 20.05 -6.19 6.66
CA ASN A 505 18.81 -6.74 6.11
C ASN A 505 19.12 -7.60 4.88
N THR A 506 18.22 -8.52 4.57
CA THR A 506 18.26 -9.33 3.35
C THR A 506 17.00 -9.03 2.53
N VAL A 507 17.19 -8.56 1.30
CA VAL A 507 16.11 -8.39 0.32
C VAL A 507 16.23 -9.52 -0.71
N THR A 508 15.24 -10.41 -0.75
CA THR A 508 15.23 -11.55 -1.66
C THR A 508 14.27 -11.34 -2.82
N PHE A 509 14.67 -11.84 -3.99
CA PHE A 509 13.91 -11.79 -5.22
C PHE A 509 13.78 -13.18 -5.84
N SER A 510 12.61 -13.52 -6.38
CA SER A 510 12.47 -14.75 -7.18
C SER A 510 13.18 -14.64 -8.54
N THR A 511 13.28 -13.43 -9.09
CA THR A 511 14.13 -13.11 -10.25
C THR A 511 15.07 -11.96 -9.89
N ALA A 512 16.38 -12.19 -10.02
CA ALA A 512 17.38 -11.20 -9.64
C ALA A 512 17.23 -9.90 -10.46
N PRO A 513 17.23 -8.72 -9.81
CA PRO A 513 17.38 -7.46 -10.53
C PRO A 513 18.81 -7.31 -11.04
N SER A 514 19.06 -6.30 -11.87
CA SER A 514 20.41 -5.91 -12.25
C SER A 514 21.08 -5.09 -11.14
N ASN A 515 20.35 -4.15 -10.56
CA ASN A 515 20.78 -3.37 -9.39
C ASN A 515 19.57 -3.07 -8.49
N LEU A 516 19.86 -2.86 -7.22
CA LEU A 516 18.92 -2.32 -6.24
C LEU A 516 19.50 -1.04 -5.67
N TYR A 517 18.89 0.12 -5.93
CA TYR A 517 19.23 1.37 -5.24
C TYR A 517 18.30 1.55 -4.04
N VAL A 518 18.83 1.94 -2.88
CA VAL A 518 18.06 2.13 -1.65
C VAL A 518 18.40 3.47 -1.00
N GLN A 519 17.38 4.27 -0.70
CA GLN A 519 17.50 5.60 -0.09
C GLN A 519 16.57 5.74 1.11
N ASP A 520 17.02 6.46 2.14
CA ASP A 520 16.25 6.67 3.35
C ASP A 520 15.15 7.73 3.21
N LEU A 521 14.00 7.48 3.84
CA LEU A 521 12.92 8.45 4.03
C LEU A 521 12.84 8.76 5.52
N THR A 522 13.70 9.65 5.99
CA THR A 522 14.02 9.78 7.42
C THR A 522 12.84 10.18 8.31
N GLY A 523 11.81 10.81 7.75
CA GLY A 523 10.58 11.14 8.47
C GLY A 523 9.76 9.90 8.88
N THR A 524 10.10 8.72 8.35
CA THR A 524 9.49 7.43 8.71
C THR A 524 10.37 6.60 9.63
N ASN A 525 11.48 7.16 10.12
CA ASN A 525 12.40 6.42 10.98
C ASN A 525 11.76 6.08 12.32
N GLY A 526 12.01 4.86 12.77
CA GLY A 526 11.60 4.36 14.08
C GLY A 526 12.66 3.43 14.65
N THR A 527 12.23 2.63 15.63
CA THR A 527 13.08 1.68 16.35
C THR A 527 12.31 0.42 16.67
N ALA A 528 13.02 -0.71 16.71
CA ALA A 528 12.44 -1.94 17.22
C ALA A 528 12.56 -2.00 18.75
N LEU A 529 11.52 -2.49 19.42
CA LEU A 529 11.57 -2.76 20.87
C LEU A 529 11.99 -4.22 21.07
N VAL A 530 13.27 -4.45 21.33
CA VAL A 530 13.84 -5.80 21.44
C VAL A 530 13.92 -6.25 22.90
N GLY A 531 13.18 -7.31 23.26
CA GLY A 531 13.18 -7.87 24.61
C GLY A 531 14.53 -8.51 24.95
N THR A 532 15.17 -8.09 26.04
CA THR A 532 16.50 -8.57 26.45
C THR A 532 16.50 -10.08 26.77
N GLY A 533 15.42 -10.59 27.38
CA GLY A 533 15.31 -12.01 27.69
C GLY A 533 15.10 -12.92 26.47
N SER A 534 14.46 -12.42 25.42
CA SER A 534 14.04 -13.22 24.26
C SER A 534 14.86 -13.00 23.00
N GLY A 535 15.48 -11.82 22.85
CA GLY A 535 16.07 -11.37 21.58
C GLY A 535 15.03 -11.10 20.48
N ARG A 536 13.74 -11.03 20.85
CA ARG A 536 12.60 -10.85 19.94
C ARG A 536 12.02 -9.45 20.05
N CYS A 537 11.34 -9.02 19.00
CA CYS A 537 10.74 -7.70 18.88
C CYS A 537 9.31 -7.69 19.41
N ALA A 538 8.88 -6.58 20.00
CA ALA A 538 7.46 -6.28 20.13
C ALA A 538 6.85 -6.16 18.73
N ASP A 539 5.76 -6.88 18.50
CA ASP A 539 5.19 -7.15 17.19
C ASP A 539 3.66 -7.09 17.24
N LEU A 540 3.06 -6.67 16.13
CA LEU A 540 1.64 -6.82 15.88
C LEU A 540 1.40 -7.90 14.82
N ASN A 541 0.67 -8.93 15.22
CA ASN A 541 0.46 -10.12 14.42
C ASN A 541 -0.10 -9.80 13.03
N GLN A 542 0.53 -10.34 11.99
CA GLN A 542 0.08 -10.25 10.59
C GLN A 542 -0.15 -8.82 10.08
N ASN A 543 0.65 -7.84 10.51
CA ASN A 543 0.47 -6.43 10.14
C ASN A 543 -0.96 -5.91 10.45
N THR A 544 -1.61 -6.42 11.50
CA THR A 544 -2.95 -5.98 11.86
C THR A 544 -2.95 -4.53 12.35
N ILE A 545 -4.01 -3.80 12.00
CA ILE A 545 -4.26 -2.41 12.41
C ILE A 545 -5.53 -2.28 13.29
N VAL A 546 -6.11 -3.40 13.72
CA VAL A 546 -7.37 -3.43 14.48
C VAL A 546 -7.12 -2.91 15.90
N ASN A 547 -7.93 -1.96 16.36
CA ASN A 547 -7.88 -1.47 17.74
C ASN A 547 -8.10 -2.62 18.73
N GLY A 548 -7.27 -2.69 19.76
CA GLY A 548 -7.31 -3.75 20.76
C GLY A 548 -6.50 -5.00 20.40
N ALA A 549 -5.87 -5.07 19.22
CA ALA A 549 -4.92 -6.12 18.90
C ALA A 549 -3.75 -6.09 19.91
N GLN A 550 -3.53 -7.20 20.61
CA GLN A 550 -2.52 -7.31 21.65
C GLN A 550 -1.13 -7.48 21.04
N ALA A 551 -0.15 -6.72 21.53
CA ALA A 551 1.23 -6.87 21.11
C ALA A 551 1.80 -8.21 21.61
N GLN A 552 2.74 -8.76 20.85
CA GLN A 552 3.39 -10.03 21.13
C GLN A 552 4.91 -9.92 20.92
N LEU A 553 5.65 -10.93 21.36
CA LEU A 553 7.02 -11.17 20.89
C LEU A 553 7.00 -11.89 19.55
N TRP A 554 7.85 -11.44 18.63
CA TRP A 554 8.11 -12.12 17.35
C TRP A 554 9.57 -11.97 16.91
N ASP A 555 10.02 -12.84 16.01
CA ASP A 555 11.36 -12.74 15.42
C ASP A 555 11.50 -11.40 14.66
N CYS A 556 12.51 -10.61 15.02
CA CYS A 556 12.72 -9.28 14.45
C CYS A 556 12.94 -9.33 12.94
N SER A 557 12.03 -8.71 12.19
CA SER A 557 12.02 -8.65 10.73
C SER A 557 12.13 -7.22 10.19
N GLY A 558 11.87 -6.20 11.01
CA GLY A 558 11.93 -4.78 10.61
C GLY A 558 10.72 -4.30 9.82
N GLY A 559 9.60 -5.02 9.89
CA GLY A 559 8.32 -4.59 9.32
C GLY A 559 7.74 -3.38 10.03
N GLN A 560 6.72 -2.75 9.44
CA GLN A 560 6.01 -1.62 10.07
C GLN A 560 5.30 -2.00 11.37
N ASN A 561 4.94 -3.28 11.50
CA ASN A 561 4.31 -3.87 12.67
C ASN A 561 5.28 -4.09 13.86
N GLU A 562 6.57 -3.86 13.65
CA GLU A 562 7.63 -3.95 14.67
C GLU A 562 8.40 -2.62 14.85
N THR A 563 8.10 -1.61 14.03
CA THR A 563 8.86 -0.35 13.98
C THR A 563 8.08 0.76 14.69
N PHE A 564 8.57 1.18 15.85
CA PHE A 564 7.94 2.18 16.70
C PHE A 564 8.61 3.54 16.55
N THR A 565 7.82 4.60 16.42
CA THR A 565 8.29 5.98 16.57
C THR A 565 8.01 6.44 18.00
N TYR A 566 9.06 6.72 18.78
CA TYR A 566 8.89 7.35 20.09
C TYR A 566 8.77 8.87 19.93
N THR A 567 7.61 9.43 20.26
CA THR A 567 7.29 10.84 20.00
C THR A 567 7.67 11.74 21.17
N SER A 568 7.74 13.06 20.94
CA SER A 568 7.91 14.07 22.00
C SER A 568 6.79 14.07 23.04
N ARG A 569 5.66 13.40 22.76
CA ARG A 569 4.50 13.25 23.66
C ARG A 569 4.54 11.97 24.48
N SER A 570 5.68 11.26 24.43
CA SER A 570 5.91 9.96 25.05
C SER A 570 5.05 8.83 24.49
N GLU A 571 4.60 8.93 23.25
CA GLU A 571 3.85 7.85 22.59
C GLU A 571 4.82 6.91 21.86
N LEU A 572 4.50 5.62 21.82
CA LEU A 572 5.16 4.63 20.96
C LEU A 572 4.21 4.34 19.78
N VAL A 573 4.49 4.92 18.63
CA VAL A 573 3.58 4.93 17.47
C VAL A 573 4.00 3.90 16.41
N LEU A 574 3.08 3.05 15.96
CA LEU A 574 3.23 2.16 14.80
C LEU A 574 2.40 2.65 13.62
N TYR A 575 2.78 2.23 12.40
CA TYR A 575 2.12 2.56 11.13
C TYR A 575 1.92 4.07 10.87
N GLY A 576 2.53 4.91 11.70
CA GLY A 576 2.28 6.35 11.72
C GLY A 576 0.91 6.75 12.27
N ASN A 577 0.07 5.88 12.82
CA ASN A 577 -1.27 6.29 13.31
C ASN A 577 -1.83 5.45 14.48
N LYS A 578 -1.16 4.38 14.91
CA LYS A 578 -1.54 3.58 16.07
C LYS A 578 -0.56 3.79 17.22
N CYS A 579 -1.05 3.85 18.44
CA CYS A 579 -0.26 4.00 19.65
C CYS A 579 -0.26 2.68 20.44
N LEU A 580 0.90 2.31 21.00
CA LEU A 580 0.98 1.28 22.04
C LEU A 580 0.19 1.76 23.26
N ASP A 581 -0.70 0.93 23.78
CA ASP A 581 -1.77 1.33 24.69
C ASP A 581 -1.93 0.30 25.82
N ALA A 582 -1.99 0.78 27.06
CA ALA A 582 -2.44 -0.04 28.19
C ALA A 582 -3.97 -0.12 28.18
N TYR A 583 -4.50 -1.28 27.78
CA TYR A 583 -5.91 -1.46 27.44
C TYR A 583 -6.85 -0.99 28.56
N ASN A 584 -7.84 -0.16 28.19
CA ASN A 584 -8.81 0.45 29.11
C ASN A 584 -8.18 1.20 30.30
N SER A 585 -6.95 1.72 30.15
CA SER A 585 -6.21 2.37 31.24
C SER A 585 -6.01 1.46 32.46
N GLY A 586 -5.89 0.15 32.25
CA GLY A 586 -5.69 -0.81 33.34
C GLY A 586 -4.42 -0.54 34.15
N THR A 587 -4.50 -0.69 35.47
CA THR A 587 -3.43 -0.34 36.42
C THR A 587 -2.95 -1.51 37.27
N THR A 588 -3.36 -2.74 36.93
CA THR A 588 -2.98 -3.96 37.66
C THR A 588 -2.15 -4.90 36.79
N ASN A 589 -1.41 -5.81 37.43
CA ASN A 589 -0.67 -6.88 36.74
C ASN A 589 -1.58 -7.67 35.80
N GLY A 590 -1.08 -8.01 34.60
CA GLY A 590 -1.86 -8.68 33.57
C GLY A 590 -2.68 -7.75 32.67
N THR A 591 -2.60 -6.43 32.86
CA THR A 591 -3.24 -5.48 31.92
C THR A 591 -2.63 -5.65 30.54
N LYS A 592 -3.47 -5.96 29.55
CA LYS A 592 -3.04 -6.17 28.16
C LYS A 592 -2.40 -4.91 27.59
N VAL A 593 -1.30 -5.09 26.87
CA VAL A 593 -0.70 -4.03 26.04
C VAL A 593 -1.12 -4.25 24.59
N VAL A 594 -1.88 -3.31 24.05
CA VAL A 594 -2.51 -3.39 22.73
C VAL A 594 -2.07 -2.24 21.83
N ILE A 595 -2.51 -2.23 20.58
CA ILE A 595 -2.55 -1.00 19.77
C ILE A 595 -3.94 -0.37 19.79
N TRP A 596 -3.98 0.95 19.73
CA TRP A 596 -5.21 1.74 19.59
C TRP A 596 -4.96 2.98 18.75
N ASP A 597 -6.02 3.61 18.24
CA ASP A 597 -5.90 4.96 17.69
C ASP A 597 -5.28 5.91 18.74
N CYS A 598 -4.33 6.73 18.31
CA CYS A 598 -3.70 7.69 19.21
C CYS A 598 -4.72 8.72 19.71
N ASN A 599 -4.95 8.77 21.02
CA ASN A 599 -6.00 9.59 21.65
C ASN A 599 -5.45 10.55 22.72
N SER A 600 -4.11 10.68 22.80
CA SER A 600 -3.40 11.49 23.80
C SER A 600 -3.57 11.06 25.27
N GLY A 601 -4.26 9.95 25.53
CA GLY A 601 -4.48 9.41 26.87
C GLY A 601 -3.18 9.01 27.57
N THR A 602 -3.13 9.15 28.89
CA THR A 602 -1.94 8.82 29.70
C THR A 602 -1.58 7.34 29.61
N ASN A 603 -2.55 6.47 29.35
CA ASN A 603 -2.35 5.04 29.13
C ASN A 603 -1.59 4.72 27.82
N GLN A 604 -1.45 5.68 26.91
CA GLN A 604 -0.64 5.59 25.68
C GLN A 604 0.74 6.25 25.84
N LYS A 605 1.06 6.74 27.03
CA LYS A 605 2.33 7.40 27.32
C LYS A 605 3.28 6.46 28.05
N TRP A 606 4.51 6.40 27.59
CA TRP A 606 5.52 5.45 28.03
C TRP A 606 6.82 6.17 28.38
N THR A 607 7.39 5.82 29.53
CA THR A 607 8.71 6.30 29.95
C THR A 607 9.75 5.23 29.64
N ILE A 608 10.72 5.57 28.79
CA ILE A 608 11.86 4.70 28.46
C ILE A 608 12.98 4.96 29.47
N ASN A 609 13.25 3.98 30.33
CA ASN A 609 14.26 4.07 31.37
C ASN A 609 15.57 3.45 30.89
N SER A 610 16.45 4.26 30.29
CA SER A 610 17.68 3.77 29.65
C SER A 610 18.68 3.12 30.61
N SER A 611 18.70 3.51 31.89
CA SER A 611 19.60 2.93 32.91
C SER A 611 19.19 1.52 33.35
N THR A 612 17.90 1.21 33.35
CA THR A 612 17.36 -0.09 33.77
C THR A 612 16.99 -0.98 32.58
N GLY A 613 16.78 -0.39 31.41
CA GLY A 613 16.21 -1.03 30.22
C GLY A 613 14.69 -1.18 30.28
N THR A 614 14.00 -0.68 31.31
CA THR A 614 12.55 -0.86 31.44
C THR A 614 11.77 0.19 30.67
N ILE A 615 10.63 -0.20 30.10
CA ILE A 615 9.65 0.74 29.54
C ILE A 615 8.45 0.73 30.48
N THR A 616 8.11 1.86 31.10
CA THR A 616 7.01 1.94 32.08
C THR A 616 5.83 2.72 31.51
N ASN A 617 4.62 2.24 31.76
CA ASN A 617 3.41 2.93 31.37
C ASN A 617 3.11 4.09 32.34
N ASN A 618 2.76 5.26 31.81
CA ASN A 618 2.61 6.46 32.63
C ASN A 618 1.28 6.54 33.40
N VAL A 619 0.27 5.70 33.09
CA VAL A 619 -0.96 5.67 33.91
C VAL A 619 -0.80 4.78 35.14
N SER A 620 -0.08 3.68 35.03
CA SER A 620 0.00 2.66 36.08
C SER A 620 1.34 2.59 36.80
N GLY A 621 2.42 3.11 36.18
CA GLY A 621 3.79 2.92 36.65
C GLY A 621 4.33 1.50 36.46
N LEU A 622 3.55 0.60 35.86
CA LEU A 622 3.94 -0.79 35.60
C LEU A 622 4.88 -0.88 34.39
N CYS A 623 5.69 -1.93 34.36
CA CYS A 623 6.62 -2.23 33.28
C CYS A 623 5.93 -2.98 32.14
N LEU A 624 6.31 -2.67 30.90
CA LEU A 624 6.06 -3.52 29.73
C LEU A 624 6.76 -4.86 29.95
N ASP A 625 5.99 -5.94 29.92
CA ASP A 625 6.41 -7.28 30.32
C ASP A 625 6.08 -8.28 29.21
N ALA A 626 7.01 -9.19 28.93
CA ALA A 626 6.73 -10.39 28.15
C ALA A 626 6.18 -11.48 29.07
N TYR A 627 4.88 -11.76 28.92
CA TYR A 627 4.08 -12.52 29.88
C TYR A 627 4.72 -13.84 30.30
N GLY A 628 4.82 -14.05 31.61
CA GLY A 628 5.36 -15.27 32.20
C GLY A 628 6.86 -15.48 31.93
N ALA A 629 7.58 -14.43 31.54
CA ALA A 629 8.97 -14.50 31.08
C ALA A 629 9.20 -15.49 29.92
N ALA A 630 8.15 -15.79 29.15
CA ALA A 630 8.27 -16.62 27.96
C ALA A 630 9.02 -15.86 26.86
N THR A 631 9.68 -16.62 25.97
CA THR A 631 10.57 -16.06 24.95
C THR A 631 10.18 -16.44 23.53
N ALA A 632 9.13 -17.25 23.34
CA ALA A 632 8.72 -17.76 22.04
C ALA A 632 7.91 -16.72 21.24
N ASN A 633 7.87 -16.89 19.91
CA ASN A 633 6.93 -16.17 19.05
C ASN A 633 5.49 -16.35 19.57
N GLY A 634 4.72 -15.27 19.60
CA GLY A 634 3.36 -15.26 20.12
C GLY A 634 3.24 -15.07 21.62
N THR A 635 4.35 -14.92 22.35
CA THR A 635 4.30 -14.51 23.77
C THR A 635 3.67 -13.13 23.86
N LEU A 636 2.50 -13.03 24.50
CA LEU A 636 1.77 -11.77 24.63
C LEU A 636 2.51 -10.78 25.54
N LEU A 637 2.36 -9.49 25.25
CA LEU A 637 2.85 -8.41 26.10
C LEU A 637 1.74 -7.90 27.02
N ASP A 638 2.10 -7.67 28.28
CA ASP A 638 1.23 -7.12 29.30
C ASP A 638 1.97 -6.09 30.17
N LEU A 639 1.27 -5.56 31.16
CA LEU A 639 1.83 -4.73 32.20
C LEU A 639 2.00 -5.53 33.48
N TRP A 640 3.16 -5.37 34.11
CA TRP A 640 3.47 -6.04 35.36
C TRP A 640 4.29 -5.15 36.30
N THR A 641 4.23 -5.46 37.59
CA THR A 641 5.05 -4.81 38.60
C THR A 641 6.52 -4.94 38.22
N CYS A 642 7.23 -3.80 38.13
CA CYS A 642 8.63 -3.78 37.78
C CYS A 642 9.46 -4.57 38.80
N ASN A 643 10.16 -5.60 38.34
CA ASN A 643 10.87 -6.57 39.20
C ASN A 643 12.34 -6.78 38.80
N GLY A 644 12.82 -6.12 37.73
CA GLY A 644 14.20 -6.20 37.27
C GLY A 644 14.53 -7.43 36.41
N GLY A 645 13.54 -8.29 36.12
CA GLY A 645 13.64 -9.44 35.23
C GLY A 645 14.00 -9.06 33.80
N THR A 646 14.61 -9.98 33.06
CA THR A 646 15.03 -9.75 31.67
C THR A 646 13.86 -9.68 30.69
N ASN A 647 12.70 -10.20 31.05
CA ASN A 647 11.44 -10.10 30.30
C ASN A 647 10.78 -8.70 30.39
N GLN A 648 11.27 -7.82 31.27
CA GLN A 648 10.84 -6.43 31.41
C GLN A 648 11.87 -5.42 30.87
N LYS A 649 12.96 -5.93 30.28
CA LYS A 649 14.06 -5.12 29.74
C LYS A 649 14.00 -5.11 28.22
N TRP A 650 14.15 -3.94 27.65
CA TRP A 650 13.96 -3.66 26.23
C TRP A 650 15.11 -2.78 25.72
N THR A 651 15.62 -3.11 24.55
CA THR A 651 16.54 -2.24 23.80
C THR A 651 15.79 -1.60 22.66
N LEU A 652 15.96 -0.28 22.49
CA LEU A 652 15.54 0.43 21.29
C LEU A 652 16.65 0.26 20.26
N ASN A 653 16.45 -0.65 19.31
CA ASN A 653 17.40 -0.87 18.22
C ASN A 653 17.08 0.03 17.03
#